data_AF-A0A225W309-F1
#
_entry.id   AF-A0A225W309-F1
#
_cell.length_a   1.000
_cell.length_b   1.000
_cell.length_c   1.000
_cell.angle_alpha   90.00
_cell.angle_beta   90.00
_cell.angle_gamma   90.00
#
_symmetry.space_group_name_H-M   'P 1'
#
loop_
_entity.id
_entity.type
_entity.pdbx_description
1 polymer ?
#
loop_
_entity_poly.entity_id
_entity_poly.type
_entity_poly.pdbx_seq_one_letter_code
_entity_poly.pdbx_strand_id
1 'polypeptide(L)'
;MVQVKEIAEQVVYQNNTEVLQDLSYPSVFQYLGVAQYSLGDLEEATRTFELAVEMNENDVQSWIHLGNCYLYQKKLVEAVAALEVGVNQKGSVENMHALVKARDWLANWKDRDDSLDQLRRRVYEQTDSTTEKLCCDEHTNWKLQAHELRVGFVSSDFGVHPVSSLLRGLLALLSSPDHQTKVYCFSLSDASSWWSRNISRTADYMISLKGKNSLDAAKIIQSHEIHVLIDLNGHTLHSGIGIFTHRPAPVQVAYLGYPKTTGNPSVDFVISDGVATPAETSATSFSEKLLILPMHYIVNDHLQMLGHTLEGDRPKLSTFFEYDDNTFIFATFSNWQKMDPPIFSAWMEILARVPSSVMWFQEYFGHEEAITNLRAEAELRGIDGRRLIFSPLDPWIDHTYRKRIADLVLDTSLKNGHTTILDGLCAGVPVVTLEGDRMSNRATSSALNSLDLHDLTVNSIKEYVEMAVYLATHKYVLQMLRAKVENNRVHYPLFDTTKYTTKFEESIKIAWQVKKSRLQFGGSREMHIFPSIESSVVTPRNFPVLSAKEDNKVEDEYVIRVQSALDAQEPIRLHIGGHTKSPDWWIVDANDGGIVDFVMHMSNLYAFPDNSVDTIYASHVLEHCTHGVGRELEHTLREWHRVLRPSGQLLVSVPNLFNLATLFVNESIPHQDRLWFMTIMYGGQIDQYDLHKVGFDEAILIAYLTQAAGFCEFTRYDDFGLFSDSSVLVVYDTPISLNLQAHTCK
;
A
#
# COMPACT_ATOMS: atom_id res chain seq x y z
N MET A 1 13.19 4.92 36.44
CA MET A 1 11.77 5.32 36.59
C MET A 1 11.17 4.89 37.91
N VAL A 2 11.21 3.60 38.31
CA VAL A 2 10.73 3.19 39.65
C VAL A 2 11.41 3.97 40.79
N GLN A 3 12.75 4.01 40.81
CA GLN A 3 13.50 4.81 41.79
C GLN A 3 13.19 6.32 41.71
N VAL A 4 12.93 6.85 40.51
CA VAL A 4 12.58 8.26 40.31
C VAL A 4 11.21 8.57 40.90
N LYS A 5 10.23 7.68 40.70
CA LYS A 5 8.90 7.75 41.31
C LYS A 5 9.01 7.73 42.84
N GLU A 6 9.73 6.75 43.41
CA GLU A 6 9.90 6.62 44.86
C GLU A 6 10.56 7.86 45.50
N ILE A 7 11.61 8.40 44.87
CA ILE A 7 12.29 9.61 45.35
C ILE A 7 11.36 10.82 45.24
N ALA A 8 10.66 10.98 44.10
CA ALA A 8 9.76 12.10 43.90
C ALA A 8 8.56 12.05 44.86
N GLU A 9 7.96 10.87 45.09
CA GLU A 9 6.90 10.66 46.08
C GLU A 9 7.36 11.01 47.51
N GLN A 10 8.58 10.62 47.89
CA GLN A 10 9.15 10.99 49.18
C GLN A 10 9.33 12.50 49.31
N VAL A 11 9.78 13.18 48.25
CA VAL A 11 9.97 14.64 48.27
C VAL A 11 8.62 15.37 48.35
N VAL A 12 7.59 14.91 47.62
CA VAL A 12 6.22 15.45 47.74
C VAL A 12 5.65 15.23 49.14
N TYR A 13 5.87 14.06 49.73
CA TYR A 13 5.33 13.70 51.05
C TYR A 13 6.05 14.43 52.20
N GLN A 14 7.37 14.67 52.09
CA GLN A 14 8.18 15.28 53.14
C GLN A 14 8.14 16.82 53.14
N ASN A 15 8.02 17.46 51.97
CA ASN A 15 8.03 18.91 51.85
C ASN A 15 6.61 19.47 51.70
N ASN A 16 5.97 19.73 52.84
CA ASN A 16 4.68 20.41 52.88
C ASN A 16 4.88 21.88 52.43
N THR A 17 4.52 22.18 51.18
CA THR A 17 4.26 23.50 50.57
C THR A 17 5.38 24.55 50.44
N GLU A 18 6.41 24.63 51.29
CA GLU A 18 7.36 25.77 51.24
C GLU A 18 8.52 25.61 50.23
N VAL A 19 9.01 24.38 49.97
CA VAL A 19 10.11 24.14 49.01
C VAL A 19 9.62 24.10 47.55
N LEU A 20 8.31 23.92 47.35
CA LEU A 20 7.69 23.78 46.02
C LEU A 20 7.36 25.12 45.34
N GLN A 21 7.63 26.27 45.98
CA GLN A 21 7.35 27.60 45.44
C GLN A 21 8.50 28.21 44.61
N ASP A 22 9.67 27.55 44.55
CA ASP A 22 10.77 28.03 43.72
C ASP A 22 10.54 27.65 42.25
N LEU A 23 9.98 28.61 41.49
CA LEU A 23 9.61 28.51 40.07
C LEU A 23 10.79 28.29 39.10
N SER A 24 12.02 28.19 39.61
CA SER A 24 13.26 28.08 38.81
C SER A 24 13.72 26.63 38.54
N TYR A 25 13.10 25.64 39.18
CA TYR A 25 13.38 24.20 38.97
C TYR A 25 12.16 23.48 38.36
N PRO A 26 12.35 22.45 37.50
CA PRO A 26 11.27 21.57 37.09
C PRO A 26 10.57 21.06 38.35
N SER A 27 9.26 21.32 38.48
CA SER A 27 8.55 20.99 39.71
C SER A 27 8.69 19.49 39.95
N VAL A 28 8.87 19.06 41.21
CA VAL A 28 8.95 17.63 41.54
C VAL A 28 7.74 16.83 41.00
N PHE A 29 6.60 17.51 40.83
CA PHE A 29 5.41 16.99 40.17
C PHE A 29 5.65 16.65 38.70
N GLN A 30 6.41 17.44 37.94
CA GLN A 30 6.77 17.11 36.56
C GLN A 30 7.54 15.79 36.48
N TYR A 31 8.57 15.60 37.32
CA TYR A 31 9.35 14.35 37.34
C TYR A 31 8.52 13.16 37.82
N LEU A 32 7.67 13.37 38.83
CA LEU A 32 6.75 12.35 39.33
C LEU A 32 5.76 11.92 38.24
N GLY A 33 5.15 12.88 37.55
CA GLY A 33 4.21 12.63 36.46
C GLY A 33 4.87 11.90 35.29
N VAL A 34 6.09 12.29 34.89
CA VAL A 34 6.85 11.59 33.84
C VAL A 34 7.18 10.16 34.26
N ALA A 35 7.54 9.94 35.52
CA ALA A 35 7.83 8.61 36.03
C ALA A 35 6.57 7.73 36.06
N GLN A 36 5.44 8.25 36.56
CA GLN A 36 4.15 7.58 36.56
C GLN A 36 3.67 7.26 35.13
N TYR A 37 3.76 8.23 34.22
CA TYR A 37 3.44 8.06 32.80
C TYR A 37 4.28 6.95 32.16
N SER A 38 5.60 6.97 32.40
CA SER A 38 6.54 5.96 31.87
C SER A 38 6.31 4.56 32.45
N LEU A 39 5.73 4.48 33.65
CA LEU A 39 5.35 3.22 34.30
C LEU A 39 3.95 2.73 33.88
N GLY A 40 3.20 3.54 33.13
CA GLY A 40 1.85 3.23 32.66
C GLY A 40 0.73 3.63 33.61
N ASP A 41 1.03 4.33 34.71
CA ASP A 41 0.06 4.81 35.71
C ASP A 41 -0.63 6.10 35.21
N LEU A 42 -1.34 6.04 34.08
CA LEU A 42 -1.85 7.21 33.36
C LEU A 42 -2.79 8.10 34.21
N GLU A 43 -3.64 7.53 35.04
CA GLU A 43 -4.57 8.31 35.88
C GLU A 43 -3.84 9.11 36.96
N GLU A 44 -2.83 8.52 37.60
CA GLU A 44 -2.01 9.20 38.60
C GLU A 44 -1.12 10.26 37.93
N ALA A 45 -0.57 9.94 36.76
CA ALA A 45 0.18 10.89 35.95
C ALA A 45 -0.68 12.11 35.57
N THR A 46 -1.93 11.90 35.14
CA THR A 46 -2.87 13.00 34.86
C THR A 46 -3.08 13.89 36.07
N ARG A 47 -3.45 13.32 37.24
CA ARG A 47 -3.66 14.11 38.46
C ARG A 47 -2.41 14.91 38.85
N THR A 48 -1.24 14.30 38.69
CA THR A 48 0.04 14.95 38.98
C THR A 48 0.34 16.09 38.00
N PHE A 49 0.06 15.92 36.71
CA PHE A 49 0.26 16.99 35.72
C PHE A 49 -0.80 18.10 35.82
N GLU A 50 -2.05 17.79 36.20
CA GLU A 50 -3.08 18.80 36.54
C GLU A 50 -2.57 19.72 37.66
N LEU A 51 -2.05 19.13 38.75
CA LEU A 51 -1.42 19.91 39.83
C LEU A 51 -0.19 20.69 39.34
N ALA A 52 0.64 20.10 38.48
CA ALA A 52 1.83 20.77 37.97
C ALA A 52 1.50 22.04 37.17
N VAL A 53 0.47 21.99 36.31
CA VAL A 53 0.02 23.16 35.53
C VAL A 53 -0.76 24.17 36.37
N GLU A 54 -1.47 23.74 37.43
CA GLU A 54 -2.08 24.64 38.40
C GLU A 54 -1.03 25.44 39.20
N MET A 55 0.07 24.79 39.57
CA MET A 55 1.17 25.43 40.30
C MET A 55 2.04 26.32 39.41
N ASN A 56 2.21 25.94 38.13
CA ASN A 56 2.95 26.73 37.16
C ASN A 56 2.33 26.62 35.76
N GLU A 57 1.42 27.53 35.44
CA GLU A 57 0.73 27.59 34.14
C GLU A 57 1.67 27.86 32.94
N ASN A 58 2.91 28.28 33.19
CA ASN A 58 3.90 28.56 32.15
C ASN A 58 4.81 27.36 31.84
N ASP A 59 4.71 26.25 32.57
CA ASP A 59 5.46 25.04 32.27
C ASP A 59 4.88 24.31 31.05
N VAL A 60 5.52 24.54 29.92
CA VAL A 60 5.17 23.98 28.62
C VAL A 60 5.17 22.46 28.62
N GLN A 61 6.16 21.83 29.27
CA GLN A 61 6.30 20.36 29.23
C GLN A 61 5.18 19.68 30.03
N SER A 62 4.78 20.25 31.18
CA SER A 62 3.62 19.74 31.93
C SER A 62 2.32 19.82 31.12
N TRP A 63 2.08 20.89 30.36
CA TRP A 63 0.93 20.97 29.44
C TRP A 63 0.97 19.90 28.33
N ILE A 64 2.13 19.69 27.72
CA ILE A 64 2.31 18.66 26.69
C ILE A 64 2.09 17.26 27.28
N HIS A 65 2.65 16.96 28.44
CA HIS A 65 2.47 15.67 29.09
C HIS A 65 1.02 15.46 29.56
N LEU A 66 0.36 16.49 30.12
CA LEU A 66 -1.06 16.45 30.48
C LEU A 66 -1.93 16.11 29.26
N GLY A 67 -1.72 16.84 28.16
CA GLY A 67 -2.41 16.61 26.90
C GLY A 67 -2.19 15.19 26.35
N ASN A 68 -0.95 14.68 26.43
CA ASN A 68 -0.66 13.29 26.08
C ASN A 68 -1.37 12.29 27.00
N CYS A 69 -1.39 12.51 28.32
CA CYS A 69 -2.11 11.64 29.25
C CYS A 69 -3.60 11.56 28.91
N TYR A 70 -4.25 12.71 28.68
CA TYR A 70 -5.65 12.75 28.23
C TYR A 70 -5.85 12.05 26.88
N LEU A 71 -4.93 12.25 25.92
CA LEU A 71 -4.98 11.61 24.62
C LEU A 71 -4.94 10.07 24.73
N TYR A 72 -4.04 9.53 25.57
CA TYR A 72 -3.94 8.09 25.80
C TYR A 72 -5.09 7.53 26.65
N GLN A 73 -5.73 8.34 27.49
CA GLN A 73 -6.97 8.01 28.19
C GLN A 73 -8.23 8.16 27.33
N LYS A 74 -8.12 8.61 26.07
CA LYS A 74 -9.26 8.90 25.19
C LYS A 74 -10.18 10.03 25.68
N LYS A 75 -9.64 10.94 26.49
CA LYS A 75 -10.29 12.21 26.88
C LYS A 75 -9.90 13.30 25.88
N LEU A 76 -10.46 13.21 24.68
CA LEU A 76 -9.91 13.91 23.52
C LEU A 76 -10.15 15.42 23.53
N VAL A 77 -11.27 15.86 24.08
CA VAL A 77 -11.60 17.30 24.21
C VAL A 77 -10.60 17.96 25.14
N GLU A 78 -10.33 17.33 26.29
CA GLU A 78 -9.35 17.77 27.27
C GLU A 78 -7.92 17.68 26.72
N ALA A 79 -7.63 16.65 25.93
CA ALA A 79 -6.33 16.50 25.25
C ALA A 79 -6.07 17.66 24.29
N VAL A 80 -7.03 18.00 23.42
CA VAL A 80 -6.89 19.13 22.50
C VAL A 80 -6.74 20.44 23.28
N ALA A 81 -7.56 20.68 24.30
CA ALA A 81 -7.47 21.89 25.11
C ALA A 81 -6.08 22.07 25.75
N ALA A 82 -5.55 21.02 26.39
CA ALA A 82 -4.22 21.06 27.01
C ALA A 82 -3.09 21.22 25.98
N LEU A 83 -3.16 20.51 24.84
CA LEU A 83 -2.16 20.59 23.78
C LEU A 83 -2.20 21.94 23.04
N GLU A 84 -3.36 22.57 22.89
CA GLU A 84 -3.48 23.92 22.32
C GLU A 84 -2.79 24.96 23.21
N VAL A 85 -2.89 24.84 24.53
CA VAL A 85 -2.15 25.69 25.46
C VAL A 85 -0.64 25.48 25.27
N GLY A 86 -0.16 24.23 25.36
CA GLY A 86 1.27 23.92 25.26
C GLY A 86 1.89 24.28 23.90
N VAL A 87 1.20 23.99 22.80
CA VAL A 87 1.71 24.20 21.44
C VAL A 87 1.46 25.63 20.95
N ASN A 88 0.21 26.11 20.98
CA ASN A 88 -0.16 27.37 20.32
C ASN A 88 0.07 28.59 21.23
N GLN A 89 -0.22 28.48 22.52
CA GLN A 89 -0.10 29.62 23.45
C GLN A 89 1.30 29.74 24.06
N LYS A 90 1.94 28.60 24.36
CA LYS A 90 3.24 28.55 25.03
C LYS A 90 4.42 28.19 24.10
N GLY A 91 4.17 27.88 22.83
CA GLY A 91 5.19 27.86 21.78
C GLY A 91 5.96 26.55 21.56
N SER A 92 5.48 25.40 22.07
CA SER A 92 6.11 24.08 21.81
C SER A 92 5.75 23.54 20.43
N VAL A 93 6.28 24.18 19.39
CA VAL A 93 6.04 23.78 17.99
C VAL A 93 6.59 22.37 17.72
N GLU A 94 7.60 21.91 18.45
CA GLU A 94 8.12 20.52 18.35
C GLU A 94 7.07 19.45 18.71
N ASN A 95 6.08 19.78 19.55
CA ASN A 95 5.00 18.87 19.95
C ASN A 95 3.72 19.02 19.14
N MET A 96 3.75 19.78 18.04
CA MET A 96 2.60 19.98 17.15
C MET A 96 2.03 18.66 16.60
N HIS A 97 2.85 17.63 16.45
CA HIS A 97 2.42 16.30 16.03
C HIS A 97 1.36 15.70 16.98
N ALA A 98 1.48 15.94 18.30
CA ALA A 98 0.53 15.46 19.29
C ALA A 98 -0.81 16.21 19.19
N LEU A 99 -0.78 17.52 18.97
CA LEU A 99 -1.97 18.35 18.78
C LEU A 99 -2.74 17.95 17.50
N VAL A 100 -2.03 17.82 16.37
CA VAL A 100 -2.63 17.36 15.10
C VAL A 100 -3.28 15.99 15.27
N LYS A 101 -2.59 15.07 15.97
CA LYS A 101 -3.12 13.74 16.28
C LYS A 101 -4.40 13.82 17.12
N ALA A 102 -4.43 14.62 18.18
CA ALA A 102 -5.62 14.78 19.03
C ALA A 102 -6.81 15.37 18.25
N ARG A 103 -6.56 16.38 17.40
CA ARG A 103 -7.58 16.99 16.53
C ARG A 103 -8.13 16.03 15.48
N ASP A 104 -7.27 15.28 14.79
CA ASP A 104 -7.69 14.25 13.84
C ASP A 104 -8.53 13.15 14.53
N TRP A 105 -8.23 12.84 15.80
CA TRP A 105 -8.98 11.85 16.59
C TRP A 105 -10.39 12.33 16.98
N LEU A 106 -10.59 13.64 17.09
CA LEU A 106 -11.90 14.30 17.26
C LEU A 106 -12.62 14.56 15.93
N ALA A 107 -12.02 14.25 14.78
CA ALA A 107 -12.48 14.75 13.48
C ALA A 107 -12.64 16.29 13.45
N ASN A 108 -11.79 17.00 14.20
CA ASN A 108 -11.74 18.46 14.19
C ASN A 108 -10.65 18.91 13.21
N TRP A 109 -11.06 19.37 12.03
CA TRP A 109 -10.14 19.76 10.95
C TRP A 109 -9.81 21.25 10.90
N LYS A 110 -10.15 22.00 11.96
CA LYS A 110 -9.81 23.41 12.06
C LYS A 110 -8.29 23.62 12.05
N ASP A 111 -7.83 24.54 11.19
CA ASP A 111 -6.41 24.91 11.01
C ASP A 111 -5.47 23.71 10.72
N ARG A 112 -6.02 22.64 10.14
CA ARG A 112 -5.30 21.37 9.91
C ARG A 112 -4.16 21.53 8.91
N ASP A 113 -4.41 22.21 7.79
CA ASP A 113 -3.41 22.39 6.73
C ASP A 113 -2.23 23.24 7.20
N ASP A 114 -2.50 24.33 7.92
CA ASP A 114 -1.47 25.18 8.54
C ASP A 114 -0.58 24.39 9.51
N SER A 115 -1.19 23.50 10.30
CA SER A 115 -0.47 22.65 11.26
C SER A 115 0.39 21.59 10.55
N LEU A 116 -0.09 21.02 9.45
CA LEU A 116 0.66 20.04 8.65
C LEU A 116 1.84 20.69 7.89
N ASP A 117 1.67 21.91 7.39
CA ASP A 117 2.74 22.63 6.70
C ASP A 117 3.87 23.04 7.66
N GLN A 118 3.55 23.37 8.91
CA GLN A 118 4.56 23.60 9.95
C GLN A 118 5.35 22.33 10.30
N LEU A 119 4.69 21.16 10.32
CA LEU A 119 5.35 19.86 10.52
C LEU A 119 6.27 19.48 9.35
N ARG A 120 5.82 19.69 8.11
CA ARG A 120 6.59 19.36 6.89
C ARG A 120 7.92 20.11 6.79
N ARG A 121 8.00 21.33 7.32
CA ARG A 121 9.22 22.17 7.30
C ARG A 121 10.32 21.73 8.27
N ARG A 122 10.10 20.71 9.13
CA ARG A 122 11.02 20.38 10.24
C ARG A 122 11.53 18.94 10.31
N VAL A 123 11.26 18.08 9.33
CA VAL A 123 11.75 16.69 9.38
C VAL A 123 13.20 16.62 8.89
N TYR A 124 14.16 16.56 9.82
CA TYR A 124 15.31 15.63 9.88
C TYR A 124 16.41 16.17 10.83
N GLU A 125 16.41 15.71 12.07
CA GLU A 125 17.62 15.64 12.90
C GLU A 125 17.64 14.26 13.59
N GLN A 126 18.59 13.41 13.20
CA GLN A 126 18.84 12.14 13.87
C GLN A 126 19.78 12.35 15.06
N THR A 127 19.38 11.79 16.19
CA THR A 127 20.23 11.56 17.35
C THR A 127 21.10 10.34 17.07
N ASP A 128 22.39 10.60 16.85
CA ASP A 128 23.41 9.57 16.83
C ASP A 128 23.69 9.18 18.29
N SER A 129 23.30 7.95 18.68
CA SER A 129 23.61 7.43 20.01
C SER A 129 24.52 6.22 19.89
N THR A 130 25.66 6.28 20.57
CA THR A 130 26.62 5.18 20.74
C THR A 130 26.03 4.11 21.64
N THR A 131 25.11 3.30 21.12
CA THR A 131 24.55 2.15 21.84
C THR A 131 25.52 0.98 21.82
N GLU A 132 25.70 0.30 22.96
CA GLU A 132 26.46 -0.95 23.05
C GLU A 132 25.85 -2.00 22.10
N LYS A 133 26.57 -2.32 21.03
CA LYS A 133 26.20 -3.42 20.13
C LYS A 133 26.66 -4.72 20.78
N LEU A 134 25.74 -5.64 21.04
CA LEU A 134 26.09 -6.99 21.55
C LEU A 134 26.90 -7.80 20.52
N CYS A 135 26.86 -7.36 19.26
CA CYS A 135 27.55 -7.81 18.06
C CYS A 135 27.57 -9.32 17.77
N CYS A 136 27.18 -9.63 16.53
CA CYS A 136 27.29 -10.96 15.89
C CYS A 136 28.33 -10.97 14.75
N ASP A 137 28.83 -9.80 14.32
CA ASP A 137 29.53 -9.68 13.02
C ASP A 137 30.97 -10.21 13.04
N GLU A 138 31.59 -10.41 14.21
CA GLU A 138 33.00 -10.83 14.31
C GLU A 138 33.22 -12.28 14.81
N HIS A 139 32.19 -12.95 15.33
CA HIS A 139 32.33 -14.31 15.88
C HIS A 139 31.08 -15.17 15.72
N THR A 140 30.86 -15.84 14.57
CA THR A 140 29.88 -16.95 14.53
C THR A 140 30.08 -17.93 13.37
N ASN A 141 31.12 -18.76 13.45
CA ASN A 141 31.30 -19.90 12.53
C ASN A 141 30.21 -20.98 12.71
N TRP A 142 29.61 -21.08 13.91
CA TRP A 142 28.64 -22.14 14.23
C TRP A 142 27.21 -21.82 13.74
N LYS A 143 26.74 -20.55 13.81
CA LYS A 143 25.40 -20.15 13.30
C LYS A 143 25.25 -20.31 11.80
N LEU A 144 26.36 -20.22 11.05
CA LEU A 144 26.37 -20.34 9.59
C LEU A 144 26.21 -21.80 9.11
N GLN A 145 26.24 -22.79 10.00
CA GLN A 145 26.11 -24.22 9.66
C GLN A 145 24.75 -24.84 10.07
N ALA A 146 23.81 -24.06 10.59
CA ALA A 146 22.50 -24.58 11.01
C ALA A 146 21.67 -25.07 9.81
N HIS A 147 21.14 -26.30 9.92
CA HIS A 147 20.20 -26.90 8.95
C HIS A 147 18.75 -26.45 9.16
N GLU A 148 18.42 -25.93 10.35
CA GLU A 148 17.09 -25.46 10.75
C GLU A 148 17.17 -23.98 11.17
N LEU A 149 16.26 -23.14 10.69
CA LEU A 149 16.31 -21.70 10.90
C LEU A 149 15.48 -21.27 12.13
N ARG A 150 16.16 -20.77 13.17
CA ARG A 150 15.50 -20.11 14.32
C ARG A 150 15.05 -18.69 13.97
N VAL A 151 13.75 -18.47 13.94
CA VAL A 151 13.10 -17.19 13.64
C VAL A 151 12.41 -16.65 14.89
N GLY A 152 12.78 -15.45 15.31
CA GLY A 152 12.20 -14.76 16.46
C GLY A 152 11.25 -13.66 16.03
N PHE A 153 10.11 -13.52 16.70
CA PHE A 153 9.13 -12.45 16.51
C PHE A 153 8.99 -11.66 17.80
N VAL A 154 9.27 -10.35 17.77
CA VAL A 154 9.15 -9.45 18.93
C VAL A 154 7.87 -8.64 18.79
N SER A 155 7.00 -8.71 19.81
CA SER A 155 5.77 -7.91 19.80
C SER A 155 5.22 -7.62 21.20
N SER A 156 4.64 -6.43 21.39
CA SER A 156 3.70 -6.14 22.49
C SER A 156 2.31 -6.73 22.29
N ASP A 157 2.02 -7.20 21.07
CA ASP A 157 0.66 -7.35 20.57
C ASP A 157 0.26 -8.82 20.36
N PHE A 158 0.92 -9.76 21.05
CA PHE A 158 0.49 -11.16 21.17
C PHE A 158 -0.77 -11.29 22.05
N GLY A 159 -1.83 -10.53 21.75
CA GLY A 159 -3.05 -10.43 22.53
C GLY A 159 -4.27 -10.06 21.67
N VAL A 160 -5.24 -9.35 22.26
CA VAL A 160 -6.40 -8.82 21.51
C VAL A 160 -5.95 -7.62 20.66
N HIS A 161 -5.35 -7.91 19.51
CA HIS A 161 -4.78 -6.92 18.61
C HIS A 161 -4.76 -7.44 17.16
N PRO A 162 -4.90 -6.55 16.14
CA PRO A 162 -4.84 -6.96 14.73
C PRO A 162 -3.61 -7.78 14.33
N VAL A 163 -2.44 -7.50 14.92
CA VAL A 163 -1.21 -8.30 14.68
C VAL A 163 -1.44 -9.77 15.01
N SER A 164 -2.05 -10.08 16.15
CA SER A 164 -2.33 -11.46 16.54
C SER A 164 -3.35 -12.14 15.61
N SER A 165 -4.42 -11.44 15.24
CA SER A 165 -5.44 -12.01 14.33
C SER A 165 -4.90 -12.28 12.93
N LEU A 166 -3.92 -11.52 12.48
CA LEU A 166 -3.27 -11.72 11.19
C LEU A 166 -2.20 -12.80 11.23
N LEU A 167 -1.37 -12.81 12.28
CA LEU A 167 -0.12 -13.56 12.33
C LEU A 167 -0.28 -15.00 12.87
N ARG A 168 -1.34 -15.30 13.63
CA ARG A 168 -1.51 -16.59 14.33
C ARG A 168 -1.29 -17.80 13.41
N GLY A 169 -1.92 -17.82 12.25
CA GLY A 169 -1.81 -18.91 11.27
C GLY A 169 -0.38 -19.12 10.77
N LEU A 170 0.34 -18.03 10.47
CA LEU A 170 1.74 -18.06 10.04
C LEU A 170 2.64 -18.73 11.07
N LEU A 171 2.51 -18.34 12.35
CA LEU A 171 3.33 -18.88 13.43
C LEU A 171 3.10 -20.38 13.62
N ALA A 172 1.84 -20.81 13.55
CA ALA A 172 1.47 -22.22 13.67
C ALA A 172 2.02 -23.05 12.51
N LEU A 173 1.92 -22.56 11.27
CA LEU A 173 2.41 -23.28 10.09
C LEU A 173 3.94 -23.32 10.04
N LEU A 174 4.64 -22.20 10.33
CA LEU A 174 6.10 -22.18 10.41
C LEU A 174 6.65 -23.13 11.50
N SER A 175 5.90 -23.38 12.57
CA SER A 175 6.31 -24.32 13.63
C SER A 175 6.00 -25.78 13.30
N SER A 176 5.30 -26.03 12.19
CA SER A 176 4.91 -27.38 11.79
C SER A 176 6.09 -28.16 11.19
N PRO A 177 6.05 -29.51 11.20
CA PRO A 177 7.12 -30.34 10.62
C PRO A 177 7.33 -30.16 9.11
N ASP A 178 6.40 -29.54 8.40
CA ASP A 178 6.48 -29.28 6.96
C ASP A 178 7.45 -28.14 6.62
N HIS A 179 7.82 -27.33 7.63
CA HIS A 179 8.73 -26.20 7.50
C HIS A 179 10.03 -26.45 8.28
N GLN A 180 11.15 -25.87 7.81
CA GLN A 180 12.48 -26.06 8.41
C GLN A 180 12.83 -24.88 9.33
N THR A 181 11.88 -24.51 10.18
CA THR A 181 11.97 -23.35 11.07
C THR A 181 11.64 -23.70 12.52
N LYS A 182 12.28 -22.97 13.44
CA LYS A 182 11.87 -22.90 14.85
C LYS A 182 11.40 -21.51 15.18
N VAL A 183 10.19 -21.41 15.73
CA VAL A 183 9.50 -20.13 15.98
C VAL A 183 9.60 -19.74 17.44
N TYR A 184 10.15 -18.55 17.68
CA TYR A 184 10.24 -17.94 19.00
C TYR A 184 9.41 -16.66 19.04
N CYS A 185 8.42 -16.60 19.93
CA CYS A 185 7.66 -15.38 20.19
C CYS A 185 8.21 -14.69 21.45
N PHE A 186 8.76 -13.49 21.30
CA PHE A 186 9.26 -12.65 22.38
C PHE A 186 8.24 -11.57 22.73
N SER A 187 7.46 -11.79 23.79
CA SER A 187 6.35 -10.93 24.16
C SER A 187 6.79 -9.80 25.08
N LEU A 188 6.46 -8.55 24.72
CA LEU A 188 6.70 -7.37 25.56
C LEU A 188 5.58 -7.18 26.61
N SER A 189 4.51 -7.97 26.53
CA SER A 189 3.37 -7.96 27.44
C SER A 189 3.01 -9.38 27.89
N ASP A 190 2.55 -9.53 29.14
CA ASP A 190 2.04 -10.80 29.66
C ASP A 190 0.50 -10.78 29.79
N ALA A 191 -0.17 -9.88 29.10
CA ALA A 191 -1.63 -9.81 29.13
C ALA A 191 -2.23 -11.12 28.61
N SER A 192 -2.98 -11.82 29.47
CA SER A 192 -3.64 -13.06 29.11
C SER A 192 -4.84 -12.80 28.22
N SER A 193 -4.94 -13.52 27.10
CA SER A 193 -6.08 -13.51 26.20
C SER A 193 -6.24 -14.89 25.55
N TRP A 194 -7.31 -15.07 24.76
CA TRP A 194 -7.40 -16.26 23.91
C TRP A 194 -6.23 -16.32 22.90
N TRP A 195 -5.89 -15.19 22.28
CA TRP A 195 -4.81 -15.07 21.30
C TRP A 195 -3.45 -15.45 21.89
N SER A 196 -3.07 -14.86 23.03
CA SER A 196 -1.78 -15.15 23.66
C SER A 196 -1.64 -16.64 23.98
N ARG A 197 -2.71 -17.27 24.50
CA ARG A 197 -2.74 -18.71 24.80
C ARG A 197 -2.73 -19.59 23.55
N ASN A 198 -3.39 -19.19 22.47
CA ASN A 198 -3.42 -19.96 21.23
C ASN A 198 -2.05 -19.93 20.53
N ILE A 199 -1.46 -18.74 20.41
CA ILE A 199 -0.12 -18.57 19.84
C ILE A 199 0.91 -19.33 20.69
N SER A 200 0.86 -19.22 22.01
CA SER A 200 1.79 -19.95 22.90
C SER A 200 1.70 -21.48 22.79
N ARG A 201 0.57 -22.02 22.32
CA ARG A 201 0.39 -23.47 22.12
C ARG A 201 0.83 -23.96 20.75
N THR A 202 0.99 -23.04 19.79
CA THR A 202 1.25 -23.36 18.38
C THR A 202 2.64 -22.95 17.92
N ALA A 203 3.23 -21.91 18.51
CA ALA A 203 4.65 -21.58 18.36
C ALA A 203 5.52 -22.56 19.16
N ASP A 204 6.77 -22.81 18.71
CA ASP A 204 7.71 -23.64 19.48
C ASP A 204 8.03 -23.05 20.86
N TYR A 205 8.16 -21.71 20.95
CA TYR A 205 8.50 -21.01 22.19
C TYR A 205 7.76 -19.69 22.34
N MET A 206 7.23 -19.41 23.53
CA MET A 206 6.74 -18.10 23.96
C MET A 206 7.56 -17.63 25.17
N ILE A 207 8.24 -16.48 25.04
CA ILE A 207 9.19 -15.95 26.02
C ILE A 207 8.75 -14.55 26.41
N SER A 208 8.56 -14.31 27.70
CA SER A 208 8.25 -12.97 28.23
C SER A 208 9.50 -12.11 28.35
N LEU A 209 9.40 -10.89 27.83
CA LEU A 209 10.36 -9.80 28.02
C LEU A 209 9.77 -8.65 28.86
N LYS A 210 8.59 -8.87 29.47
CA LYS A 210 7.92 -7.83 30.26
C LYS A 210 8.82 -7.31 31.38
N GLY A 211 8.89 -5.99 31.51
CA GLY A 211 9.67 -5.31 32.54
C GLY A 211 11.19 -5.38 32.37
N LYS A 212 11.69 -5.89 31.24
CA LYS A 212 13.11 -5.84 30.89
C LYS A 212 13.42 -4.53 30.15
N ASN A 213 14.60 -3.97 30.40
CA ASN A 213 15.14 -2.91 29.54
C ASN A 213 15.62 -3.51 28.20
N SER A 214 15.88 -2.64 27.21
CA SER A 214 16.27 -3.06 25.86
C SER A 214 17.52 -3.96 25.82
N LEU A 215 18.52 -3.69 26.66
CA LEU A 215 19.77 -4.45 26.70
C LEU A 215 19.57 -5.86 27.29
N ASP A 216 18.87 -5.97 28.40
CA ASP A 216 18.58 -7.26 29.05
C ASP A 216 17.67 -8.12 28.18
N ALA A 217 16.67 -7.51 27.54
CA ALA A 217 15.84 -8.17 26.53
C ALA A 217 16.68 -8.68 25.35
N ALA A 218 17.60 -7.86 24.83
CA ALA A 218 18.50 -8.26 23.76
C ALA A 218 19.42 -9.43 24.17
N LYS A 219 19.95 -9.43 25.40
CA LYS A 219 20.74 -10.56 25.94
C LYS A 219 19.94 -11.86 26.03
N ILE A 220 18.66 -11.79 26.44
CA ILE A 220 17.76 -12.95 26.45
C ILE A 220 17.59 -13.50 25.02
N ILE A 221 17.26 -12.64 24.05
CA ILE A 221 17.11 -13.04 22.65
C ILE A 221 18.41 -13.68 22.11
N GLN A 222 19.55 -13.07 22.41
CA GLN A 222 20.87 -13.57 21.99
C GLN A 222 21.13 -14.97 22.54
N SER A 223 20.73 -15.27 23.78
CA SER A 223 20.91 -16.58 24.42
C SER A 223 20.11 -17.71 23.76
N HIS A 224 19.04 -17.40 23.03
CA HIS A 224 18.28 -18.35 22.20
C HIS A 224 18.86 -18.53 20.80
N GLU A 225 19.91 -17.76 20.48
CA GLU A 225 20.68 -17.85 19.26
C GLU A 225 19.84 -17.69 17.98
N ILE A 226 18.92 -16.72 18.02
CA ILE A 226 18.05 -16.39 16.89
C ILE A 226 18.89 -16.01 15.66
N HIS A 227 18.46 -16.51 14.48
CA HIS A 227 19.09 -16.20 13.20
C HIS A 227 18.44 -14.99 12.54
N VAL A 228 17.11 -14.99 12.50
CA VAL A 228 16.30 -13.89 11.95
C VAL A 228 15.36 -13.38 13.02
N LEU A 229 15.50 -12.13 13.40
CA LEU A 229 14.63 -11.47 14.38
C LEU A 229 13.71 -10.48 13.67
N ILE A 230 12.42 -10.60 13.91
CA ILE A 230 11.36 -9.87 13.24
C ILE A 230 10.70 -8.93 14.25
N ASP A 231 10.76 -7.63 13.98
CA ASP A 231 10.01 -6.59 14.68
C ASP A 231 8.59 -6.52 14.12
N LEU A 232 7.59 -6.66 15.00
CA LEU A 232 6.17 -6.57 14.65
C LEU A 232 5.51 -5.26 15.11
N ASN A 233 6.26 -4.35 15.75
CA ASN A 233 5.70 -3.10 16.26
C ASN A 233 6.16 -1.86 15.49
N GLY A 234 7.42 -1.77 15.05
CA GLY A 234 7.98 -0.54 14.47
C GLY A 234 7.86 0.64 15.44
N HIS A 235 7.24 1.75 15.02
CA HIS A 235 7.03 2.93 15.88
C HIS A 235 5.63 3.00 16.52
N THR A 236 4.99 1.86 16.77
CA THR A 236 3.72 1.83 17.51
C THR A 236 3.92 1.95 19.02
N LEU A 237 2.83 2.11 19.75
CA LEU A 237 2.84 2.13 21.22
C LEU A 237 3.44 0.83 21.77
N HIS A 238 4.21 0.92 22.86
CA HIS A 238 4.90 -0.20 23.52
C HIS A 238 5.91 -0.96 22.64
N SER A 239 6.43 -0.31 21.60
CA SER A 239 7.41 -0.91 20.69
C SER A 239 8.68 -1.39 21.39
N GLY A 240 9.18 -2.54 20.93
CA GLY A 240 10.48 -3.11 21.27
C GLY A 240 11.63 -2.65 20.37
N ILE A 241 11.47 -1.65 19.50
CA ILE A 241 12.49 -1.26 18.50
C ILE A 241 13.86 -0.94 19.12
N GLY A 242 13.89 -0.47 20.37
CA GLY A 242 15.14 -0.26 21.13
C GLY A 242 15.94 -1.54 21.40
N ILE A 243 15.32 -2.72 21.36
CA ILE A 243 16.01 -4.02 21.48
C ILE A 243 16.87 -4.28 20.24
N PHE A 244 16.39 -3.84 19.07
CA PHE A 244 17.04 -4.08 17.78
C PHE A 244 18.33 -3.27 17.62
N THR A 245 18.48 -2.13 18.32
CA THR A 245 19.72 -1.33 18.27
C THR A 245 20.92 -2.07 18.85
N HIS A 246 20.69 -3.01 19.76
CA HIS A 246 21.72 -3.87 20.33
C HIS A 246 22.14 -5.04 19.42
N ARG A 247 21.44 -5.23 18.28
CA ARG A 247 21.66 -6.30 17.30
C ARG A 247 21.77 -7.72 17.89
N PRO A 248 20.78 -8.21 18.67
CA PRO A 248 20.81 -9.56 19.25
C PRO A 248 20.72 -10.71 18.23
N ALA A 249 20.33 -10.41 16.99
CA ALA A 249 20.33 -11.37 15.88
C ALA A 249 21.09 -10.80 14.65
N PRO A 250 21.71 -11.66 13.82
CA PRO A 250 22.49 -11.23 12.66
C PRO A 250 21.64 -10.63 11.54
N VAL A 251 20.41 -11.13 11.35
CA VAL A 251 19.43 -10.57 10.42
C VAL A 251 18.25 -10.02 11.21
N GLN A 252 17.95 -8.75 11.01
CA GLN A 252 16.83 -8.08 11.65
C GLN A 252 15.87 -7.51 10.61
N VAL A 253 14.58 -7.78 10.78
CA VAL A 253 13.55 -7.48 9.78
C VAL A 253 12.39 -6.76 10.46
N ALA A 254 11.87 -5.69 9.87
CA ALA A 254 10.61 -5.09 10.28
C ALA A 254 9.45 -5.62 9.42
N TYR A 255 8.32 -5.92 10.06
CA TYR A 255 7.18 -6.50 9.38
C TYR A 255 5.85 -6.16 10.07
N LEU A 256 4.79 -6.01 9.27
CA LEU A 256 3.39 -6.04 9.66
C LEU A 256 2.86 -4.83 10.45
N GLY A 257 3.28 -4.63 11.70
CA GLY A 257 2.62 -3.65 12.59
C GLY A 257 2.85 -2.19 12.22
N TYR A 258 3.92 -1.89 11.49
CA TYR A 258 4.28 -0.54 11.08
C TYR A 258 4.56 -0.46 9.57
N PRO A 259 3.62 0.05 8.76
CA PRO A 259 3.70 0.05 7.29
C PRO A 259 4.50 1.25 6.76
N LYS A 260 5.68 1.51 7.35
CA LYS A 260 6.63 2.58 6.99
C LYS A 260 8.05 2.17 7.38
N THR A 261 9.05 2.92 6.90
CA THR A 261 10.45 2.82 7.34
C THR A 261 10.58 2.93 8.86
N THR A 262 11.38 2.06 9.50
CA THR A 262 11.75 2.24 10.90
C THR A 262 12.78 3.35 11.07
N GLY A 263 13.53 3.72 10.02
CA GLY A 263 14.62 4.68 10.11
C GLY A 263 15.78 4.21 11.00
N ASN A 264 15.75 2.96 11.47
CA ASN A 264 16.73 2.43 12.41
C ASN A 264 17.82 1.68 11.64
N PRO A 265 19.08 2.12 11.69
CA PRO A 265 20.18 1.49 10.93
C PRO A 265 20.50 0.06 11.39
N SER A 266 19.92 -0.38 12.50
CA SER A 266 20.06 -1.76 12.98
C SER A 266 19.04 -2.72 12.36
N VAL A 267 17.97 -2.24 11.72
CA VAL A 267 17.03 -3.10 10.99
C VAL A 267 17.54 -3.28 9.56
N ASP A 268 17.79 -4.52 9.14
CA ASP A 268 18.40 -4.81 7.84
C ASP A 268 17.36 -4.78 6.70
N PHE A 269 16.15 -5.27 6.95
CA PHE A 269 15.10 -5.42 5.93
C PHE A 269 13.72 -4.97 6.42
N VAL A 270 12.85 -4.59 5.48
CA VAL A 270 11.40 -4.44 5.68
C VAL A 270 10.68 -5.37 4.72
N ILE A 271 9.74 -6.17 5.22
CA ILE A 271 8.90 -7.03 4.36
C ILE A 271 7.78 -6.19 3.73
N SER A 272 7.65 -6.29 2.41
CA SER A 272 6.62 -5.63 1.61
C SER A 272 6.27 -6.47 0.37
N ASP A 273 5.59 -5.89 -0.61
CA ASP A 273 5.28 -6.50 -1.91
C ASP A 273 5.42 -5.48 -3.06
N GLY A 274 5.36 -5.96 -4.30
CA GLY A 274 5.59 -5.14 -5.49
C GLY A 274 4.50 -4.11 -5.79
N VAL A 275 3.30 -4.26 -5.23
CA VAL A 275 2.19 -3.30 -5.41
C VAL A 275 2.19 -2.26 -4.30
N ALA A 276 2.44 -2.66 -3.06
CA ALA A 276 2.48 -1.77 -1.91
C ALA A 276 3.75 -0.89 -1.90
N THR A 277 4.86 -1.42 -2.41
CA THR A 277 6.12 -0.67 -2.57
C THR A 277 6.69 -0.87 -3.97
N PRO A 278 6.10 -0.23 -5.01
CA PRO A 278 6.62 -0.30 -6.36
C PRO A 278 8.03 0.30 -6.40
N ALA A 279 8.92 -0.35 -7.14
CA ALA A 279 10.35 -0.07 -7.12
C ALA A 279 10.66 1.38 -7.55
N GLU A 280 9.84 1.92 -8.44
CA GLU A 280 9.96 3.24 -9.06
C GLU A 280 9.80 4.38 -8.06
N THR A 281 8.93 4.23 -7.05
CA THR A 281 8.57 5.32 -6.12
C THR A 281 9.00 5.05 -4.68
N SER A 282 9.25 3.79 -4.32
CA SER A 282 9.46 3.42 -2.91
C SER A 282 10.91 3.27 -2.50
N ALA A 283 11.86 3.14 -3.44
CA ALA A 283 13.25 2.82 -3.14
C ALA A 283 13.95 3.84 -2.20
N THR A 284 13.60 5.13 -2.31
CA THR A 284 14.17 6.21 -1.48
C THR A 284 13.41 6.45 -0.17
N SER A 285 12.25 5.80 0.00
CA SER A 285 11.37 5.99 1.17
C SER A 285 11.72 5.11 2.37
N PHE A 286 12.63 4.14 2.19
CA PHE A 286 13.01 3.17 3.22
C PHE A 286 14.52 3.24 3.52
N SER A 287 14.87 3.19 4.81
CA SER A 287 16.26 3.07 5.24
C SER A 287 16.77 1.63 5.14
N GLU A 288 15.84 0.68 5.29
CA GLU A 288 16.04 -0.74 5.22
C GLU A 288 15.91 -1.24 3.78
N LYS A 289 16.44 -2.43 3.52
CA LYS A 289 16.24 -3.08 2.22
C LYS A 289 14.85 -3.69 2.15
N LEU A 290 14.14 -3.46 1.04
CA LEU A 290 12.85 -4.08 0.82
C LEU A 290 13.01 -5.58 0.53
N LEU A 291 12.35 -6.42 1.33
CA LEU A 291 12.18 -7.86 1.10
C LEU A 291 10.79 -8.07 0.49
N ILE A 292 10.75 -8.11 -0.84
CA ILE A 292 9.51 -8.15 -1.64
C ILE A 292 8.96 -9.57 -1.71
N LEU A 293 7.77 -9.80 -1.15
CA LEU A 293 7.03 -11.03 -1.30
C LEU A 293 6.34 -11.10 -2.68
N PRO A 294 6.18 -12.30 -3.26
CA PRO A 294 5.52 -12.49 -4.56
C PRO A 294 3.98 -12.43 -4.47
N MET A 295 3.44 -11.88 -3.38
CA MET A 295 2.01 -11.77 -3.06
C MET A 295 1.79 -10.62 -2.08
N HIS A 296 0.54 -10.32 -1.72
CA HIS A 296 0.20 -9.31 -0.71
C HIS A 296 1.09 -9.41 0.53
N TYR A 297 1.65 -8.30 0.99
CA TYR A 297 2.62 -8.34 2.08
C TYR A 297 1.99 -8.70 3.43
N ILE A 298 0.70 -8.38 3.66
CA ILE A 298 0.04 -8.64 4.94
C ILE A 298 -0.43 -10.10 4.98
N VAL A 299 0.20 -10.90 5.84
CA VAL A 299 -0.32 -12.22 6.19
C VAL A 299 -1.66 -12.10 6.88
N ASN A 300 -2.50 -13.13 6.74
CA ASN A 300 -3.75 -13.19 7.47
C ASN A 300 -4.16 -14.64 7.77
N ASP A 301 -5.14 -14.77 8.65
CA ASP A 301 -5.65 -16.05 9.16
C ASP A 301 -7.18 -16.12 9.05
N HIS A 302 -7.74 -15.33 8.12
CA HIS A 302 -9.18 -15.09 8.03
C HIS A 302 -9.95 -16.36 7.67
N LEU A 303 -9.55 -17.13 6.65
CA LEU A 303 -10.29 -18.33 6.26
C LEU A 303 -10.24 -19.44 7.33
N GLN A 304 -9.17 -19.48 8.13
CA GLN A 304 -9.00 -20.45 9.22
C GLN A 304 -9.91 -20.10 10.40
N MET A 305 -10.16 -18.82 10.65
CA MET A 305 -10.90 -18.33 11.82
C MET A 305 -12.34 -17.91 11.51
N LEU A 306 -12.65 -17.57 10.26
CA LEU A 306 -13.88 -16.93 9.83
C LEU A 306 -14.63 -17.72 8.77
N GLY A 307 -14.48 -19.05 8.72
CA GLY A 307 -15.18 -19.90 7.76
C GLY A 307 -16.71 -19.72 7.77
N HIS A 308 -17.30 -19.28 8.89
CA HIS A 308 -18.72 -18.96 8.99
C HIS A 308 -19.17 -17.80 8.09
N THR A 309 -18.25 -16.95 7.61
CA THR A 309 -18.58 -15.88 6.65
C THR A 309 -18.75 -16.39 5.21
N LEU A 310 -18.43 -17.66 4.97
CA LEU A 310 -18.62 -18.32 3.68
C LEU A 310 -20.02 -18.92 3.53
N GLU A 311 -20.76 -19.09 4.64
CA GLU A 311 -22.02 -19.82 4.68
C GLU A 311 -23.21 -18.93 5.07
N GLY A 312 -24.42 -19.40 4.74
CA GLY A 312 -25.68 -18.76 5.13
C GLY A 312 -26.04 -17.50 4.33
N ASP A 313 -27.28 -17.06 4.53
CA ASP A 313 -27.82 -15.88 3.86
C ASP A 313 -27.19 -14.59 4.40
N ARG A 314 -27.12 -13.57 3.53
CA ARG A 314 -26.68 -12.22 3.92
C ARG A 314 -27.60 -11.69 5.02
N PRO A 315 -27.06 -11.17 6.15
CA PRO A 315 -27.90 -10.57 7.18
C PRO A 315 -28.61 -9.32 6.64
N LYS A 316 -29.82 -9.06 7.14
CA LYS A 316 -30.63 -7.91 6.74
C LYS A 316 -30.23 -6.66 7.49
N LEU A 317 -30.27 -5.51 6.82
CA LEU A 317 -29.95 -4.21 7.42
C LEU A 317 -30.91 -3.88 8.57
N SER A 318 -32.21 -4.10 8.34
CA SER A 318 -33.30 -3.88 9.30
C SER A 318 -33.18 -4.67 10.61
N THR A 319 -32.33 -5.70 10.66
CA THR A 319 -32.05 -6.45 11.89
C THR A 319 -31.16 -5.67 12.86
N PHE A 320 -30.36 -4.74 12.35
CA PHE A 320 -29.33 -4.05 13.13
C PHE A 320 -29.49 -2.53 13.13
N PHE A 321 -30.16 -1.97 12.13
CA PHE A 321 -30.34 -0.53 11.98
C PHE A 321 -31.78 -0.20 11.57
N GLU A 322 -32.26 0.98 11.93
CA GLU A 322 -33.61 1.45 11.63
C GLU A 322 -33.73 2.00 10.18
N TYR A 323 -33.32 1.18 9.20
CA TYR A 323 -33.40 1.51 7.77
C TYR A 323 -34.07 0.38 6.98
N ASP A 324 -34.65 0.74 5.84
CA ASP A 324 -35.22 -0.22 4.91
C ASP A 324 -34.12 -1.08 4.26
N ASP A 325 -34.42 -2.37 4.01
CA ASP A 325 -33.47 -3.32 3.41
C ASP A 325 -33.07 -2.96 1.97
N ASN A 326 -33.74 -2.02 1.29
CA ASN A 326 -33.32 -1.51 -0.03
C ASN A 326 -32.37 -0.31 0.05
N THR A 327 -32.05 0.18 1.25
CA THR A 327 -31.09 1.27 1.43
C THR A 327 -29.69 0.80 1.05
N PHE A 328 -29.01 1.53 0.17
CA PHE A 328 -27.63 1.20 -0.21
C PHE A 328 -26.66 1.56 0.91
N ILE A 329 -25.78 0.63 1.28
CA ILE A 329 -24.87 0.83 2.42
C ILE A 329 -23.44 0.95 1.91
N PHE A 330 -22.95 2.19 1.85
CA PHE A 330 -21.51 2.43 1.84
C PHE A 330 -20.98 2.23 3.25
N ALA A 331 -19.80 1.64 3.39
CA ALA A 331 -19.18 1.45 4.69
C ALA A 331 -17.71 1.83 4.67
N THR A 332 -17.21 2.35 5.78
CA THR A 332 -15.79 2.36 6.08
C THR A 332 -15.57 1.73 7.45
N PHE A 333 -14.87 0.59 7.45
CA PHE A 333 -14.53 -0.11 8.70
C PHE A 333 -13.19 0.36 9.27
N SER A 334 -12.48 1.22 8.54
CA SER A 334 -11.29 1.91 9.03
C SER A 334 -11.65 2.89 10.14
N ASN A 335 -10.73 3.09 11.07
CA ASN A 335 -10.85 4.19 12.03
C ASN A 335 -10.84 5.52 11.25
N TRP A 336 -11.79 6.44 11.54
CA TRP A 336 -11.89 7.74 10.86
C TRP A 336 -10.60 8.57 10.97
N GLN A 337 -9.73 8.30 11.94
CA GLN A 337 -8.38 8.88 12.03
C GLN A 337 -7.51 8.61 10.78
N LYS A 338 -7.91 7.67 9.94
CA LYS A 338 -7.25 7.31 8.69
C LYS A 338 -7.78 8.07 7.49
N MET A 339 -8.81 8.89 7.64
CA MET A 339 -9.37 9.71 6.59
C MET A 339 -8.84 11.15 6.65
N ASP A 340 -9.01 11.88 5.58
CA ASP A 340 -8.72 13.32 5.49
C ASP A 340 -9.96 14.09 4.98
N PRO A 341 -9.97 15.43 5.07
CA PRO A 341 -11.10 16.22 4.59
C PRO A 341 -11.45 15.98 3.10
N PRO A 342 -10.48 15.80 2.17
CA PRO A 342 -10.78 15.47 0.78
C PRO A 342 -11.58 14.17 0.60
N ILE A 343 -11.17 13.06 1.22
CA ILE A 343 -11.90 11.78 1.05
C ILE A 343 -13.27 11.82 1.73
N PHE A 344 -13.41 12.51 2.86
CA PHE A 344 -14.73 12.70 3.49
C PHE A 344 -15.66 13.52 2.59
N SER A 345 -15.14 14.57 1.93
CA SER A 345 -15.92 15.36 0.98
C SER A 345 -16.35 14.53 -0.23
N ALA A 346 -15.48 13.63 -0.72
CA ALA A 346 -15.82 12.66 -1.76
C ALA A 346 -16.94 11.72 -1.32
N TRP A 347 -16.92 11.24 -0.08
CA TRP A 347 -18.03 10.43 0.47
C TRP A 347 -19.33 11.22 0.54
N MET A 348 -19.29 12.50 0.92
CA MET A 348 -20.50 13.33 0.92
C MET A 348 -21.05 13.55 -0.49
N GLU A 349 -20.18 13.73 -1.49
CA GLU A 349 -20.58 13.79 -2.91
C GLU A 349 -21.24 12.49 -3.37
N ILE A 350 -20.67 11.32 -3.00
CA ILE A 350 -21.26 10.01 -3.28
C ILE A 350 -22.67 9.92 -2.66
N LEU A 351 -22.83 10.31 -1.39
CA LEU A 351 -24.14 10.31 -0.72
C LEU A 351 -25.14 11.26 -1.39
N ALA A 352 -24.69 12.44 -1.87
CA ALA A 352 -25.54 13.37 -2.62
C ALA A 352 -26.08 12.74 -3.91
N ARG A 353 -25.22 12.02 -4.65
CA ARG A 353 -25.53 11.39 -5.93
C ARG A 353 -26.32 10.09 -5.81
N VAL A 354 -26.34 9.47 -4.63
CA VAL A 354 -27.11 8.26 -4.34
C VAL A 354 -28.07 8.53 -3.16
N PRO A 355 -29.25 9.13 -3.38
CA PRO A 355 -30.09 9.64 -2.29
C PRO A 355 -30.59 8.57 -1.30
N SER A 356 -30.86 7.35 -1.78
CA SER A 356 -31.30 6.21 -0.96
C SER A 356 -30.11 5.39 -0.44
N SER A 357 -29.13 6.07 0.15
CA SER A 357 -27.93 5.41 0.72
C SER A 357 -27.52 5.98 2.06
N VAL A 358 -26.75 5.21 2.82
CA VAL A 358 -26.13 5.60 4.09
C VAL A 358 -24.64 5.30 4.07
N MET A 359 -23.89 6.00 4.92
CA MET A 359 -22.48 5.74 5.17
C MET A 359 -22.32 5.16 6.58
N TRP A 360 -21.76 3.96 6.66
CA TRP A 360 -21.59 3.22 7.91
C TRP A 360 -20.15 3.31 8.43
N PHE A 361 -20.02 3.83 9.65
CA PHE A 361 -18.80 3.91 10.44
C PHE A 361 -18.81 2.95 11.64
N GLN A 362 -17.62 2.59 12.12
CA GLN A 362 -17.44 1.96 13.42
C GLN A 362 -17.32 3.02 14.51
N GLU A 363 -17.98 2.81 15.64
CA GLU A 363 -17.83 3.59 16.86
C GLU A 363 -16.62 3.09 17.66
N TYR A 364 -15.82 4.04 18.15
CA TYR A 364 -14.66 3.76 18.98
C TYR A 364 -14.87 4.40 20.36
N PHE A 365 -14.60 3.64 21.42
CA PHE A 365 -14.71 4.10 22.80
C PHE A 365 -13.90 5.38 23.04
N GLY A 366 -14.51 6.40 23.65
CA GLY A 366 -13.87 7.68 23.98
C GLY A 366 -13.75 8.62 22.77
N HIS A 367 -14.62 8.46 21.77
CA HIS A 367 -14.69 9.32 20.59
C HIS A 367 -16.12 9.79 20.25
N GLU A 368 -16.98 9.88 21.26
CA GLU A 368 -18.38 10.26 21.12
C GLU A 368 -18.53 11.65 20.47
N GLU A 369 -17.63 12.59 20.82
CA GLU A 369 -17.61 13.93 20.23
C GLU A 369 -17.24 13.92 18.74
N ALA A 370 -16.43 12.96 18.29
CA ALA A 370 -16.08 12.83 16.88
C ALA A 370 -17.32 12.48 16.03
N ILE A 371 -18.26 11.72 16.58
CA ILE A 371 -19.54 11.39 15.90
C ILE A 371 -20.35 12.68 15.69
N THR A 372 -20.43 13.54 16.70
CA THR A 372 -21.10 14.84 16.61
C THR A 372 -20.46 15.72 15.54
N ASN A 373 -19.12 15.81 15.54
CA ASN A 373 -18.38 16.60 14.56
C ASN A 373 -18.59 16.09 13.13
N LEU A 374 -18.56 14.77 12.91
CA LEU A 374 -18.77 14.19 11.58
C LEU A 374 -20.18 14.45 11.04
N ARG A 375 -21.20 14.42 11.91
CA ARG A 375 -22.57 14.78 11.52
C ARG A 375 -22.68 16.25 11.16
N ALA A 376 -22.09 17.14 11.95
CA ALA A 376 -22.07 18.57 11.65
C ALA A 376 -21.33 18.86 10.32
N GLU A 377 -20.19 18.21 10.08
CA GLU A 377 -19.44 18.32 8.81
C GLU A 377 -20.24 17.80 7.61
N ALA A 378 -21.04 16.76 7.78
CA ALA A 378 -21.96 16.28 6.74
C ALA A 378 -23.06 17.31 6.44
N GLU A 379 -23.66 17.89 7.47
CA GLU A 379 -24.70 18.92 7.34
C GLU A 379 -24.18 20.18 6.64
N LEU A 380 -22.95 20.59 6.94
CA LEU A 380 -22.27 21.69 6.25
C LEU A 380 -22.08 21.43 4.75
N ARG A 381 -22.02 20.16 4.33
CA ARG A 381 -21.93 19.72 2.92
C ARG A 381 -23.28 19.37 2.32
N GLY A 382 -24.39 19.69 3.00
CA GLY A 382 -25.75 19.46 2.51
C GLY A 382 -26.26 18.03 2.66
N ILE A 383 -25.60 17.20 3.46
CA ILE A 383 -26.01 15.81 3.75
C ILE A 383 -26.62 15.75 5.15
N ASP A 384 -27.82 15.19 5.28
CA ASP A 384 -28.43 14.92 6.58
C ASP A 384 -27.51 14.04 7.43
N GLY A 385 -27.09 14.52 8.61
CA GLY A 385 -26.20 13.81 9.52
C GLY A 385 -26.72 12.43 9.95
N ARG A 386 -28.04 12.18 9.86
CA ARG A 386 -28.65 10.86 10.08
C ARG A 386 -28.31 9.83 8.99
N ARG A 387 -27.75 10.24 7.84
CA ARG A 387 -27.22 9.30 6.84
C ARG A 387 -25.85 8.74 7.21
N LEU A 388 -25.20 9.28 8.25
CA LEU A 388 -24.02 8.69 8.85
C LEU A 388 -24.43 7.81 10.04
N ILE A 389 -24.31 6.49 9.85
CA ILE A 389 -24.66 5.50 10.87
C ILE A 389 -23.39 5.00 11.56
N PHE A 390 -23.47 4.80 12.87
CA PHE A 390 -22.36 4.38 13.71
C PHE A 390 -22.79 3.15 14.49
N SER A 391 -21.94 2.14 14.52
CA SER A 391 -22.20 0.90 15.26
C SER A 391 -21.07 0.60 16.23
N PRO A 392 -21.36 0.05 17.42
CA PRO A 392 -20.32 -0.40 18.33
C PRO A 392 -19.48 -1.52 17.71
N LEU A 393 -18.25 -1.64 18.19
CA LEU A 393 -17.33 -2.72 17.87
C LEU A 393 -17.79 -4.03 18.53
N ASP A 394 -18.06 -5.03 17.71
CA ASP A 394 -18.31 -6.40 18.15
C ASP A 394 -17.01 -7.21 18.23
N PRO A 395 -17.00 -8.37 18.93
CA PRO A 395 -15.93 -9.34 18.80
C PRO A 395 -15.62 -9.64 17.33
N TRP A 396 -14.34 -9.80 16.97
CA TRP A 396 -13.88 -9.86 15.57
C TRP A 396 -14.64 -10.85 14.67
N ILE A 397 -15.02 -12.02 15.20
CA ILE A 397 -15.79 -13.06 14.50
C ILE A 397 -17.18 -12.55 14.10
N ASP A 398 -17.91 -11.98 15.05
CA ASP A 398 -19.27 -11.46 14.86
C ASP A 398 -19.23 -10.17 14.01
N HIS A 399 -18.25 -9.32 14.30
CA HIS A 399 -18.02 -8.09 13.57
C HIS A 399 -17.80 -8.36 12.08
N THR A 400 -16.94 -9.32 11.73
CA THR A 400 -16.64 -9.64 10.34
C THR A 400 -17.84 -10.27 9.63
N TYR A 401 -18.63 -11.09 10.32
CA TYR A 401 -19.89 -11.59 9.77
C TYR A 401 -20.89 -10.45 9.48
N ARG A 402 -21.01 -9.48 10.40
CA ARG A 402 -21.90 -8.32 10.22
C ARG A 402 -21.48 -7.42 9.05
N LYS A 403 -20.19 -7.39 8.69
CA LYS A 403 -19.71 -6.64 7.51
C LYS A 403 -20.40 -7.06 6.22
N ARG A 404 -20.88 -8.30 6.11
CA ARG A 404 -21.67 -8.81 4.96
C ARG A 404 -22.89 -7.92 4.65
N ILE A 405 -23.39 -7.17 5.64
CA ILE A 405 -24.51 -6.22 5.48
C ILE A 405 -24.12 -5.02 4.61
N ALA A 406 -22.87 -4.58 4.58
CA ALA A 406 -22.47 -3.46 3.72
C ALA A 406 -22.53 -3.87 2.25
N ASP A 407 -22.91 -2.95 1.36
CA ASP A 407 -22.94 -3.18 -0.09
C ASP A 407 -21.57 -2.94 -0.73
N LEU A 408 -20.91 -1.84 -0.34
CA LEU A 408 -19.62 -1.41 -0.85
C LEU A 408 -18.77 -0.80 0.27
N VAL A 409 -17.51 -1.23 0.40
CA VAL A 409 -16.55 -0.60 1.29
C VAL A 409 -15.81 0.51 0.56
N LEU A 410 -15.75 1.67 1.20
CA LEU A 410 -14.99 2.84 0.79
C LEU A 410 -13.75 2.96 1.68
N ASP A 411 -12.58 2.74 1.07
CA ASP A 411 -11.30 2.82 1.74
C ASP A 411 -10.83 4.27 1.95
N THR A 412 -9.84 4.46 2.83
CA THR A 412 -9.33 5.76 3.23
C THR A 412 -8.02 6.11 2.53
N SER A 413 -7.85 7.37 2.13
CA SER A 413 -6.73 7.90 1.32
C SER A 413 -5.45 8.21 2.13
N LEU A 414 -5.59 8.74 3.35
CA LEU A 414 -4.44 9.14 4.18
C LEU A 414 -3.66 7.92 4.69
N LYS A 415 -4.39 6.88 5.08
CA LYS A 415 -3.86 5.55 5.38
C LYS A 415 -4.95 4.54 5.03
N ASN A 416 -4.67 3.51 4.25
CA ASN A 416 -5.70 2.53 3.96
C ASN A 416 -6.13 1.78 5.23
N GLY A 417 -7.30 1.16 5.17
CA GLY A 417 -7.54 0.02 6.02
C GLY A 417 -6.52 -1.09 5.71
N HIS A 418 -6.10 -1.81 6.74
CA HIS A 418 -5.16 -2.92 6.59
C HIS A 418 -5.96 -4.19 6.90
N THR A 419 -6.02 -4.58 8.18
CA THR A 419 -6.91 -5.66 8.66
C THR A 419 -8.37 -5.43 8.31
N THR A 420 -8.85 -4.19 8.43
CA THR A 420 -10.27 -3.84 8.23
C THR A 420 -10.77 -4.09 6.81
N ILE A 421 -9.89 -4.01 5.82
CA ILE A 421 -10.22 -4.25 4.41
C ILE A 421 -10.15 -5.74 4.10
N LEU A 422 -9.15 -6.44 4.66
CA LEU A 422 -9.10 -7.90 4.61
C LEU A 422 -10.36 -8.51 5.23
N ASP A 423 -10.86 -7.96 6.35
CA ASP A 423 -12.14 -8.38 6.92
C ASP A 423 -13.31 -8.16 5.94
N GLY A 424 -13.36 -7.01 5.25
CA GLY A 424 -14.42 -6.69 4.28
C GLY A 424 -14.41 -7.62 3.07
N LEU A 425 -13.22 -7.84 2.49
CA LEU A 425 -13.00 -8.78 1.39
C LEU A 425 -13.31 -10.22 1.81
N CYS A 426 -12.88 -10.63 3.02
CA CYS A 426 -13.22 -11.94 3.58
C CYS A 426 -14.72 -12.09 3.85
N ALA A 427 -15.43 -11.00 4.13
CA ALA A 427 -16.89 -10.97 4.24
C ALA A 427 -17.60 -10.94 2.87
N GLY A 428 -16.86 -10.96 1.75
CA GLY A 428 -17.46 -10.94 0.42
C GLY A 428 -17.93 -9.55 -0.03
N VAL A 429 -17.46 -8.48 0.62
CA VAL A 429 -17.86 -7.11 0.28
C VAL A 429 -16.82 -6.49 -0.66
N PRO A 430 -17.20 -5.98 -1.85
CA PRO A 430 -16.28 -5.24 -2.71
C PRO A 430 -15.75 -3.98 -2.03
N VAL A 431 -14.52 -3.59 -2.38
CA VAL A 431 -13.82 -2.44 -1.79
C VAL A 431 -13.30 -1.55 -2.91
N VAL A 432 -13.61 -0.26 -2.88
CA VAL A 432 -12.97 0.76 -3.74
C VAL A 432 -11.88 1.47 -2.94
N THR A 433 -10.71 1.62 -3.54
CA THR A 433 -9.58 2.33 -2.93
C THR A 433 -8.97 3.35 -3.88
N LEU A 434 -8.51 4.47 -3.32
CA LEU A 434 -7.68 5.44 -4.01
C LEU A 434 -6.22 5.05 -3.80
N GLU A 435 -5.54 4.72 -4.88
CA GLU A 435 -4.14 4.36 -4.85
C GLU A 435 -3.27 5.56 -4.46
N GLY A 436 -2.46 5.37 -3.42
CA GLY A 436 -1.54 6.38 -2.94
C GLY A 436 -0.09 6.17 -3.35
N ASP A 437 0.79 6.96 -2.75
CA ASP A 437 2.22 7.06 -3.02
C ASP A 437 3.10 6.34 -1.99
N ARG A 438 2.51 5.79 -0.92
CA ARG A 438 3.21 5.22 0.23
C ARG A 438 2.69 3.82 0.53
N MET A 439 3.55 2.97 1.09
CA MET A 439 3.15 1.62 1.53
C MET A 439 1.87 1.63 2.41
N SER A 440 1.73 2.63 3.28
CA SER A 440 0.57 2.76 4.17
C SER A 440 -0.77 3.11 3.49
N ASN A 441 -0.76 3.59 2.25
CA ASN A 441 -1.95 3.88 1.45
C ASN A 441 -1.95 3.16 0.08
N ARG A 442 -1.24 2.03 0.02
CA ARG A 442 -1.26 1.07 -1.10
C ARG A 442 -1.56 -0.37 -0.65
N ALA A 443 -1.90 -0.56 0.63
CA ALA A 443 -2.21 -1.87 1.19
C ALA A 443 -3.45 -2.48 0.54
N THR A 444 -4.49 -1.66 0.30
CA THR A 444 -5.71 -2.14 -0.35
C THR A 444 -5.49 -2.44 -1.82
N SER A 445 -4.74 -1.61 -2.55
CA SER A 445 -4.36 -1.90 -3.95
C SER A 445 -3.69 -3.28 -4.06
N SER A 446 -2.77 -3.58 -3.14
CA SER A 446 -2.08 -4.88 -3.10
C SER A 446 -3.03 -6.05 -2.78
N ALA A 447 -3.97 -5.86 -1.85
CA ALA A 447 -4.97 -6.86 -1.52
C ALA A 447 -5.92 -7.14 -2.69
N LEU A 448 -6.41 -6.09 -3.36
CA LEU A 448 -7.26 -6.19 -4.55
C LEU A 448 -6.54 -6.88 -5.71
N ASN A 449 -5.28 -6.52 -5.97
CA ASN A 449 -4.45 -7.19 -6.97
C ASN A 449 -4.31 -8.70 -6.67
N SER A 450 -4.13 -9.06 -5.39
CA SER A 450 -4.02 -10.46 -4.96
C SER A 450 -5.31 -11.27 -5.07
N LEU A 451 -6.45 -10.61 -5.33
CA LEU A 451 -7.75 -11.23 -5.62
C LEU A 451 -8.19 -11.06 -7.08
N ASP A 452 -7.35 -10.53 -7.98
CA ASP A 452 -7.75 -10.18 -9.35
C ASP A 452 -8.95 -9.20 -9.41
N LEU A 453 -8.88 -8.18 -8.57
CA LEU A 453 -9.86 -7.10 -8.42
C LEU A 453 -9.22 -5.72 -8.60
N HIS A 454 -8.15 -5.64 -9.39
CA HIS A 454 -7.39 -4.41 -9.61
C HIS A 454 -8.26 -3.27 -10.20
N ASP A 455 -9.35 -3.59 -10.90
CA ASP A 455 -10.35 -2.62 -11.40
C ASP A 455 -10.98 -1.75 -10.30
N LEU A 456 -10.92 -2.16 -9.02
CA LEU A 456 -11.44 -1.38 -7.89
C LEU A 456 -10.40 -0.45 -7.25
N THR A 457 -9.19 -0.41 -7.83
CA THR A 457 -8.11 0.53 -7.47
C THR A 457 -8.15 1.70 -8.45
N VAL A 458 -8.45 2.89 -7.96
CA VAL A 458 -8.54 4.11 -8.77
C VAL A 458 -7.40 5.08 -8.47
N ASN A 459 -7.14 6.03 -9.35
CA ASN A 459 -5.96 6.92 -9.24
C ASN A 459 -6.31 8.39 -8.98
N SER A 460 -7.60 8.73 -8.95
CA SER A 460 -8.06 10.09 -8.62
C SER A 460 -9.31 10.08 -7.74
N ILE A 461 -9.50 11.16 -6.97
CA ILE A 461 -10.73 11.34 -6.16
C ILE A 461 -11.98 11.34 -7.08
N LYS A 462 -11.86 11.88 -8.29
CA LYS A 462 -12.95 11.85 -9.27
C LYS A 462 -13.32 10.42 -9.66
N GLU A 463 -12.34 9.60 -10.07
CA GLU A 463 -12.57 8.18 -10.37
C GLU A 463 -13.13 7.42 -9.16
N TYR A 464 -12.69 7.76 -7.95
CA TYR A 464 -13.18 7.16 -6.70
C TYR A 464 -14.68 7.39 -6.52
N VAL A 465 -15.12 8.64 -6.71
CA VAL A 465 -16.55 9.00 -6.65
C VAL A 465 -17.33 8.32 -7.79
N GLU A 466 -16.84 8.39 -9.02
CA GLU A 466 -17.54 7.79 -10.17
C GLU A 466 -17.70 6.28 -10.02
N MET A 467 -16.65 5.57 -9.60
CA MET A 467 -16.70 4.12 -9.36
C MET A 467 -17.72 3.77 -8.27
N ALA A 468 -17.70 4.48 -7.14
CA ALA A 468 -18.63 4.24 -6.05
C ALA A 468 -20.09 4.50 -6.46
N VAL A 469 -20.36 5.60 -7.17
CA VAL A 469 -21.70 5.95 -7.67
C VAL A 469 -22.16 4.95 -8.73
N TYR A 470 -21.28 4.54 -9.65
CA TYR A 470 -21.58 3.56 -10.69
C TYR A 470 -22.01 2.23 -10.06
N LEU A 471 -21.21 1.68 -9.15
CA LEU A 471 -21.53 0.44 -8.45
C LEU A 471 -22.83 0.53 -7.63
N ALA A 472 -23.13 1.69 -7.05
CA ALA A 472 -24.35 1.89 -6.28
C ALA A 472 -25.61 2.04 -7.13
N THR A 473 -25.48 2.46 -8.38
CA THR A 473 -26.59 2.68 -9.31
C THR A 473 -26.82 1.51 -10.28
N HIS A 474 -25.83 0.62 -10.44
CA HIS A 474 -25.88 -0.53 -11.34
C HIS A 474 -25.91 -1.85 -10.55
N LYS A 475 -27.11 -2.19 -10.02
CA LYS A 475 -27.32 -3.35 -9.13
C LYS A 475 -26.80 -4.67 -9.71
N TYR A 476 -26.99 -4.92 -11.01
CA TYR A 476 -26.52 -6.15 -11.65
C TYR A 476 -24.99 -6.25 -11.65
N VAL A 477 -24.30 -5.14 -11.96
CA VAL A 477 -22.82 -5.08 -11.94
C VAL A 477 -22.30 -5.34 -10.52
N LEU A 478 -22.90 -4.71 -9.51
CA LEU A 478 -22.50 -4.94 -8.12
C LEU A 478 -22.73 -6.39 -7.67
N GLN A 479 -23.83 -7.02 -8.10
CA GLN A 479 -24.10 -8.43 -7.81
C GLN A 479 -23.03 -9.34 -8.43
N MET A 480 -22.68 -9.11 -9.70
CA MET A 480 -21.60 -9.85 -10.37
C MET A 480 -20.24 -9.63 -9.70
N LEU A 481 -19.93 -8.39 -9.32
CA LEU A 481 -18.71 -8.06 -8.61
C LEU A 481 -18.64 -8.74 -7.24
N ARG A 482 -19.73 -8.74 -6.48
CA ARG A 482 -19.82 -9.45 -5.19
C ARG A 482 -19.60 -10.96 -5.37
N ALA A 483 -20.26 -11.57 -6.35
CA ALA A 483 -20.02 -12.99 -6.67
C ALA A 483 -18.55 -13.25 -7.04
N LYS A 484 -17.90 -12.34 -7.77
CA LYS A 484 -16.47 -12.40 -8.08
C LYS A 484 -15.61 -12.33 -6.80
N VAL A 485 -15.88 -11.40 -5.89
CA VAL A 485 -15.17 -11.30 -4.59
C VAL A 485 -15.33 -12.58 -3.78
N GLU A 486 -16.57 -13.08 -3.66
CA GLU A 486 -16.89 -14.28 -2.88
C GLU A 486 -16.25 -15.55 -3.45
N ASN A 487 -16.15 -15.66 -4.77
CA ASN A 487 -15.41 -16.74 -5.43
C ASN A 487 -13.89 -16.58 -5.25
N ASN A 488 -13.36 -15.38 -5.48
CA ASN A 488 -11.92 -15.15 -5.50
C ASN A 488 -11.32 -15.29 -4.10
N ARG A 489 -12.02 -14.90 -3.02
CA ARG A 489 -11.51 -15.03 -1.64
C ARG A 489 -11.15 -16.46 -1.22
N VAL A 490 -11.65 -17.48 -1.93
CA VAL A 490 -11.35 -18.91 -1.67
C VAL A 490 -10.29 -19.48 -2.61
N HIS A 491 -10.15 -18.93 -3.82
CA HIS A 491 -9.31 -19.51 -4.88
C HIS A 491 -8.02 -18.74 -5.15
N TYR A 492 -7.97 -17.45 -4.79
CA TYR A 492 -6.83 -16.57 -5.01
C TYR A 492 -5.93 -16.48 -3.77
N PRO A 493 -4.65 -16.09 -3.94
CA PRO A 493 -3.64 -16.25 -2.88
C PRO A 493 -3.84 -15.36 -1.65
N LEU A 494 -4.69 -14.32 -1.69
CA LEU A 494 -4.81 -13.36 -0.59
C LEU A 494 -5.06 -14.05 0.76
N PHE A 495 -5.93 -15.05 0.82
CA PHE A 495 -6.31 -15.74 2.06
C PHE A 495 -5.71 -17.15 2.18
N ASP A 496 -4.77 -17.53 1.30
CA ASP A 496 -4.07 -18.80 1.36
C ASP A 496 -2.85 -18.70 2.28
N THR A 497 -3.08 -18.81 3.59
CA THR A 497 -2.03 -18.71 4.62
C THR A 497 -0.96 -19.79 4.49
N THR A 498 -1.28 -20.96 3.92
CA THR A 498 -0.32 -22.05 3.70
C THR A 498 0.68 -21.68 2.61
N LYS A 499 0.18 -21.22 1.46
CA LYS A 499 1.02 -20.71 0.38
C LYS A 499 1.81 -19.48 0.82
N TYR A 500 1.18 -18.58 1.57
CA TYR A 500 1.85 -17.44 2.17
C TYR A 500 3.03 -17.87 3.05
N THR A 501 2.80 -18.82 3.97
CA THR A 501 3.83 -19.32 4.90
C THR A 501 5.05 -19.85 4.14
N THR A 502 4.82 -20.62 3.08
CA THR A 502 5.89 -21.16 2.23
C THR A 502 6.71 -20.03 1.60
N LYS A 503 6.05 -19.02 1.01
CA LYS A 503 6.74 -17.88 0.38
C LYS A 503 7.41 -16.94 1.37
N PHE A 504 6.84 -16.81 2.57
CA PHE A 504 7.45 -16.10 3.68
C PHE A 504 8.74 -16.80 4.14
N GLU A 505 8.70 -18.11 4.36
CA GLU A 505 9.88 -18.90 4.76
C GLU A 505 10.99 -18.82 3.70
N GLU A 506 10.66 -18.97 2.40
CA GLU A 506 11.59 -18.80 1.29
C GLU A 506 12.27 -17.42 1.33
N SER A 507 11.50 -16.35 1.53
CA SER A 507 12.00 -14.97 1.54
C SER A 507 12.91 -14.70 2.74
N ILE A 508 12.55 -15.23 3.91
CA ILE A 508 13.37 -15.13 5.13
C ILE A 508 14.67 -15.94 4.99
N LYS A 509 14.61 -17.12 4.36
CA LYS A 509 15.80 -17.92 4.03
C LYS A 509 16.72 -17.18 3.06
N ILE A 510 16.18 -16.46 2.08
CA ILE A 510 16.98 -15.61 1.17
C ILE A 510 17.67 -14.48 1.95
N ALA A 511 16.95 -13.75 2.81
CA ALA A 511 17.54 -12.69 3.64
C ALA A 511 18.69 -13.24 4.50
N TRP A 512 18.50 -14.43 5.08
CA TRP A 512 19.54 -15.15 5.80
C TRP A 512 20.74 -15.52 4.92
N GLN A 513 20.52 -16.08 3.73
CA GLN A 513 21.57 -16.44 2.78
C GLN A 513 22.38 -15.22 2.31
N VAL A 514 21.73 -14.09 2.03
CA VAL A 514 22.40 -12.84 1.65
C VAL A 514 23.33 -12.37 2.77
N LYS A 515 22.89 -12.40 4.03
CA LYS A 515 23.75 -12.02 5.16
C LYS A 515 24.88 -13.03 5.37
N LYS A 516 24.58 -14.33 5.30
CA LYS A 516 25.55 -15.43 5.40
C LYS A 516 26.67 -15.30 4.35
N SER A 517 26.33 -15.01 3.09
CA SER A 517 27.33 -14.82 2.03
C SER A 517 28.22 -13.60 2.28
N ARG A 518 27.67 -12.48 2.74
CA ARG A 518 28.45 -11.28 3.11
C ARG A 518 29.43 -11.55 4.25
N LEU A 519 29.04 -12.35 5.24
CA LEU A 519 29.89 -12.75 6.37
C LEU A 519 31.00 -13.73 5.95
N GLN A 520 30.75 -14.60 4.96
CA GLN A 520 31.73 -15.60 4.51
C GLN A 520 32.81 -15.05 3.58
N PHE A 521 32.51 -14.03 2.78
CA PHE A 521 33.41 -13.55 1.71
C PHE A 521 34.09 -12.20 1.97
N GLY A 522 33.89 -11.58 3.14
CA GLY A 522 34.65 -10.40 3.56
C GLY A 522 34.66 -9.25 2.55
N GLY A 523 33.51 -8.59 2.34
CA GLY A 523 33.44 -7.26 1.71
C GLY A 523 32.74 -7.14 0.36
N SER A 524 31.93 -6.07 0.27
CA SER A 524 31.38 -5.37 -0.90
C SER A 524 31.23 -6.13 -2.24
N ARG A 525 30.19 -6.94 -2.36
CA ARG A 525 29.44 -7.02 -3.62
C ARG A 525 27.99 -6.64 -3.34
N GLU A 526 27.60 -5.44 -3.77
CA GLU A 526 26.19 -5.14 -3.98
C GLU A 526 25.74 -5.93 -5.20
N MET A 527 25.21 -7.11 -4.93
CA MET A 527 24.50 -7.90 -5.90
C MET A 527 23.04 -7.50 -5.76
N HIS A 528 22.55 -6.65 -6.66
CA HIS A 528 21.11 -6.48 -6.88
C HIS A 528 20.60 -7.76 -7.54
N ILE A 529 20.21 -8.72 -6.71
CA ILE A 529 19.48 -9.90 -7.16
C ILE A 529 18.02 -9.46 -7.29
N PHE A 530 17.60 -9.09 -8.49
CA PHE A 530 16.20 -9.27 -8.85
C PHE A 530 16.05 -10.77 -9.14
N PRO A 531 15.32 -11.55 -8.33
CA PRO A 531 14.95 -12.88 -8.78
C PRO A 531 14.10 -12.71 -10.03
N SER A 532 14.59 -13.23 -11.16
CA SER A 532 13.76 -13.49 -12.33
C SER A 532 12.64 -14.43 -11.89
N ILE A 533 11.43 -13.91 -11.73
CA ILE A 533 10.25 -14.73 -11.48
C ILE A 533 9.83 -15.28 -12.85
N GLU A 534 10.01 -16.58 -13.06
CA GLU A 534 9.13 -17.34 -13.96
C GLU A 534 7.72 -17.24 -13.38
N SER A 535 6.93 -16.28 -13.88
CA SER A 535 5.59 -16.05 -13.36
C SER A 535 4.63 -17.05 -13.99
N SER A 536 4.11 -17.91 -13.13
CA SER A 536 2.92 -18.72 -13.36
C SER A 536 1.79 -17.84 -13.89
N VAL A 537 1.27 -18.21 -15.07
CA VAL A 537 0.04 -17.76 -15.74
C VAL A 537 -0.69 -16.64 -14.99
N VAL A 538 -0.22 -15.40 -15.19
CA VAL A 538 -1.11 -14.25 -15.10
C VAL A 538 -2.06 -14.40 -16.28
N THR A 539 -3.34 -14.56 -16.04
CA THR A 539 -4.35 -14.42 -17.10
C THR A 539 -4.29 -12.96 -17.58
N PRO A 540 -4.30 -12.68 -18.89
CA PRO A 540 -4.30 -11.32 -19.40
C PRO A 540 -5.43 -10.49 -18.77
N ARG A 541 -5.22 -9.18 -18.61
CA ARG A 541 -6.29 -8.22 -18.34
C ARG A 541 -7.40 -8.43 -19.37
N ASN A 542 -8.43 -9.15 -18.99
CA ASN A 542 -9.76 -8.90 -19.51
C ASN A 542 -10.30 -7.82 -18.58
N PHE A 543 -10.32 -6.58 -19.04
CA PHE A 543 -11.43 -5.73 -18.61
C PHE A 543 -12.70 -6.58 -18.77
N PRO A 544 -13.66 -6.56 -17.85
CA PRO A 544 -15.02 -6.73 -18.28
C PRO A 544 -15.30 -5.53 -19.21
N VAL A 545 -14.91 -5.65 -20.48
CA VAL A 545 -15.82 -5.27 -21.54
C VAL A 545 -17.00 -6.22 -21.30
N LEU A 546 -17.94 -5.79 -20.45
CA LEU A 546 -19.33 -6.09 -20.75
C LEU A 546 -19.46 -5.65 -22.18
N SER A 547 -19.46 -6.63 -23.09
CA SER A 547 -19.83 -6.39 -24.47
C SER A 547 -21.07 -5.52 -24.39
N ALA A 548 -21.07 -4.39 -25.10
CA ALA A 548 -22.26 -3.61 -25.38
C ALA A 548 -23.28 -4.41 -26.23
N LYS A 549 -23.37 -5.73 -26.02
CA LYS A 549 -24.41 -6.60 -26.55
C LYS A 549 -25.68 -6.57 -25.71
N GLU A 550 -25.68 -5.99 -24.50
CA GLU A 550 -26.90 -5.97 -23.66
C GLU A 550 -27.22 -4.64 -22.96
N ASP A 551 -26.55 -3.53 -23.29
CA ASP A 551 -27.04 -2.19 -22.94
C ASP A 551 -27.68 -1.52 -24.17
N ASN A 552 -28.94 -1.86 -24.39
CA ASN A 552 -29.78 -1.11 -25.31
C ASN A 552 -30.04 0.29 -24.72
N LYS A 553 -29.26 1.28 -25.20
CA LYS A 553 -29.65 2.66 -25.59
C LYS A 553 -28.66 3.74 -25.10
N VAL A 554 -27.52 3.88 -25.79
CA VAL A 554 -27.05 5.08 -26.54
C VAL A 554 -25.97 4.54 -27.49
N GLU A 555 -26.10 4.74 -28.81
CA GLU A 555 -25.13 4.24 -29.77
C GLU A 555 -23.79 4.99 -29.62
N ASP A 556 -22.71 4.26 -29.32
CA ASP A 556 -21.35 4.82 -29.28
C ASP A 556 -20.95 5.25 -30.70
N GLU A 557 -20.68 6.54 -30.90
CA GLU A 557 -20.36 7.13 -32.22
C GLU A 557 -19.14 6.48 -32.88
N TYR A 558 -18.16 5.99 -32.11
CA TYR A 558 -17.02 5.26 -32.65
C TYR A 558 -17.44 3.90 -33.19
N VAL A 559 -18.29 3.18 -32.47
CA VAL A 559 -18.83 1.88 -32.90
C VAL A 559 -19.68 2.06 -34.16
N ILE A 560 -20.51 3.11 -34.24
CA ILE A 560 -21.30 3.42 -35.44
C ILE A 560 -20.40 3.70 -36.64
N ARG A 561 -19.35 4.50 -36.45
CA ARG A 561 -18.39 4.86 -37.51
C ARG A 561 -17.67 3.62 -38.04
N VAL A 562 -17.19 2.74 -37.15
CA VAL A 562 -16.54 1.49 -37.52
C VAL A 562 -17.53 0.55 -38.24
N GLN A 563 -18.73 0.39 -37.70
CA GLN A 563 -19.76 -0.47 -38.31
C GLN A 563 -20.16 0.03 -39.71
N SER A 564 -20.26 1.35 -39.91
CA SER A 564 -20.57 1.93 -41.22
C SER A 564 -19.50 1.63 -42.27
N ALA A 565 -18.21 1.68 -41.90
CA ALA A 565 -17.12 1.33 -42.79
C ALA A 565 -17.09 -0.18 -43.11
N LEU A 566 -17.37 -1.02 -42.11
CA LEU A 566 -17.49 -2.48 -42.30
C LEU A 566 -18.65 -2.83 -43.23
N ASP A 567 -19.81 -2.19 -43.06
CA ASP A 567 -20.99 -2.38 -43.92
C ASP A 567 -20.72 -1.91 -45.36
N ALA A 568 -19.91 -0.86 -45.52
CA ALA A 568 -19.46 -0.35 -46.82
C ALA A 568 -18.30 -1.16 -47.44
N GLN A 569 -17.74 -2.16 -46.73
CA GLN A 569 -16.56 -2.94 -47.13
C GLN A 569 -15.32 -2.06 -47.41
N GLU A 570 -15.19 -0.95 -46.70
CA GLU A 570 -14.02 -0.08 -46.79
C GLU A 570 -12.87 -0.66 -45.97
N PRO A 571 -11.62 -0.61 -46.46
CA PRO A 571 -10.47 -1.09 -45.70
C PRO A 571 -10.21 -0.19 -44.50
N ILE A 572 -10.09 -0.78 -43.31
CA ILE A 572 -9.82 -0.06 -42.07
C ILE A 572 -8.33 -0.12 -41.77
N ARG A 573 -7.68 1.05 -41.72
CA ARG A 573 -6.25 1.17 -41.40
C ARG A 573 -6.07 2.13 -40.22
N LEU A 574 -5.30 1.71 -39.22
CA LEU A 574 -5.10 2.45 -37.98
C LEU A 574 -3.67 2.96 -37.87
N HIS A 575 -3.53 4.25 -37.58
CA HIS A 575 -2.27 4.87 -37.19
C HIS A 575 -2.31 5.14 -35.69
N ILE A 576 -1.64 4.29 -34.91
CA ILE A 576 -1.59 4.38 -33.45
C ILE A 576 -0.50 5.39 -33.04
N GLY A 577 -0.88 6.40 -32.25
CA GLY A 577 -0.02 7.52 -31.86
C GLY A 577 0.24 8.51 -32.99
N GLY A 578 -0.58 8.52 -34.03
CA GLY A 578 -0.32 9.30 -35.23
C GLY A 578 -0.45 10.80 -35.03
N HIS A 579 0.47 11.57 -35.62
CA HIS A 579 0.48 13.04 -35.53
C HIS A 579 0.16 13.75 -36.86
N THR A 580 -0.08 13.00 -37.94
CA THR A 580 -0.38 13.55 -39.28
C THR A 580 -1.61 12.88 -39.86
N LYS A 581 -2.65 13.66 -40.20
CA LYS A 581 -3.85 13.13 -40.87
C LYS A 581 -3.53 12.60 -42.26
N SER A 582 -4.11 11.45 -42.59
CA SER A 582 -4.10 10.86 -43.92
C SER A 582 -5.51 10.40 -44.26
N PRO A 583 -5.99 10.57 -45.51
CA PRO A 583 -7.34 10.16 -45.90
C PRO A 583 -7.57 8.65 -45.77
N ASP A 584 -6.50 7.85 -45.83
CA ASP A 584 -6.56 6.38 -45.82
C ASP A 584 -6.31 5.77 -44.44
N TRP A 585 -6.06 6.58 -43.40
CA TRP A 585 -5.68 6.10 -42.06
C TRP A 585 -6.45 6.83 -40.97
N TRP A 586 -6.98 6.08 -40.01
CA TRP A 586 -7.60 6.65 -38.83
C TRP A 586 -6.60 6.72 -37.69
N ILE A 587 -6.53 7.89 -37.05
CA ILE A 587 -5.61 8.11 -35.93
C ILE A 587 -6.27 7.62 -34.64
N VAL A 588 -5.58 6.72 -33.96
CA VAL A 588 -5.92 6.26 -32.61
C VAL A 588 -4.88 6.80 -31.64
N ASP A 589 -5.31 7.58 -30.65
CA ASP A 589 -4.43 8.11 -29.61
C ASP A 589 -5.18 8.19 -28.28
N ALA A 590 -4.47 8.05 -27.16
CA ALA A 590 -5.06 8.20 -25.84
C ALA A 590 -5.32 9.68 -25.49
N ASN A 591 -4.58 10.61 -26.11
CA ASN A 591 -4.72 12.04 -25.92
C ASN A 591 -5.65 12.63 -26.99
N ASP A 592 -6.63 13.43 -26.57
CA ASP A 592 -7.51 14.14 -27.50
C ASP A 592 -6.77 15.32 -28.17
N GLY A 593 -6.06 14.99 -29.25
CA GLY A 593 -5.19 15.91 -29.97
C GLY A 593 -5.85 16.62 -31.15
N GLY A 594 -7.16 16.82 -31.21
CA GLY A 594 -7.88 17.58 -32.26
C GLY A 594 -7.80 17.04 -33.70
N ILE A 595 -6.80 16.22 -34.01
CA ILE A 595 -6.63 15.47 -35.25
C ILE A 595 -6.92 13.98 -35.09
N VAL A 596 -7.13 13.53 -33.86
CA VAL A 596 -7.36 12.14 -33.48
C VAL A 596 -8.76 11.72 -33.90
N ASP A 597 -8.89 10.56 -34.56
CA ASP A 597 -10.18 10.03 -35.00
C ASP A 597 -10.88 9.23 -33.89
N PHE A 598 -10.08 8.56 -33.06
CA PHE A 598 -10.52 7.69 -31.98
C PHE A 598 -9.68 7.96 -30.72
N VAL A 599 -10.29 8.57 -29.70
CA VAL A 599 -9.62 8.83 -28.42
C VAL A 599 -9.71 7.56 -27.56
N MET A 600 -8.70 6.69 -27.65
CA MET A 600 -8.66 5.41 -26.96
C MET A 600 -7.22 4.97 -26.71
N HIS A 601 -7.03 4.19 -25.65
CA HIS A 601 -5.72 3.64 -25.33
C HIS A 601 -5.34 2.54 -26.33
N MET A 602 -4.09 2.51 -26.79
CA MET A 602 -3.62 1.52 -27.79
C MET A 602 -3.76 0.06 -27.35
N SER A 603 -3.92 -0.19 -26.05
CA SER A 603 -4.14 -1.53 -25.49
C SER A 603 -5.64 -1.90 -25.36
N ASN A 604 -6.55 -1.02 -25.76
CA ASN A 604 -7.99 -1.25 -25.71
C ASN A 604 -8.68 -0.56 -26.89
N LEU A 605 -8.80 -1.29 -27.99
CA LEU A 605 -9.39 -0.86 -29.25
C LEU A 605 -10.87 -1.29 -29.30
N TYR A 606 -11.64 -0.96 -28.26
CA TYR A 606 -12.99 -1.49 -28.03
C TYR A 606 -13.98 -1.19 -29.17
N ALA A 607 -13.79 -0.09 -29.90
CA ALA A 607 -14.64 0.29 -31.03
C ALA A 607 -14.45 -0.62 -32.25
N PHE A 608 -13.36 -1.38 -32.29
CA PHE A 608 -12.98 -2.26 -33.38
C PHE A 608 -13.30 -3.72 -33.03
N PRO A 609 -14.25 -4.36 -33.74
CA PRO A 609 -14.53 -5.78 -33.59
C PRO A 609 -13.31 -6.65 -33.90
N ASP A 610 -13.34 -7.91 -33.46
CA ASP A 610 -12.32 -8.89 -33.85
C ASP A 610 -12.24 -9.00 -35.37
N ASN A 611 -11.02 -9.11 -35.90
CA ASN A 611 -10.76 -9.29 -37.33
C ASN A 611 -11.35 -8.19 -38.25
N SER A 612 -11.50 -6.96 -37.75
CA SER A 612 -12.11 -5.84 -38.49
C SER A 612 -11.09 -4.91 -39.17
N VAL A 613 -9.82 -4.97 -38.79
CA VAL A 613 -8.77 -4.04 -39.23
C VAL A 613 -7.86 -4.70 -40.26
N ASP A 614 -7.60 -4.00 -41.37
CA ASP A 614 -6.70 -4.46 -42.44
C ASP A 614 -5.22 -4.27 -42.08
N THR A 615 -4.89 -3.11 -41.51
CA THR A 615 -3.50 -2.71 -41.26
C THR A 615 -3.40 -1.81 -40.03
N ILE A 616 -2.42 -2.10 -39.17
CA ILE A 616 -2.00 -1.22 -38.08
C ILE A 616 -0.61 -0.70 -38.40
N TYR A 617 -0.44 0.61 -38.31
CA TYR A 617 0.85 1.28 -38.28
C TYR A 617 1.03 1.92 -36.90
N ALA A 618 2.14 1.63 -36.25
CA ALA A 618 2.47 2.11 -34.91
C ALA A 618 3.94 2.55 -34.89
N SER A 619 4.19 3.84 -34.71
CA SER A 619 5.54 4.41 -34.71
C SER A 619 5.86 5.03 -33.37
N HIS A 620 6.90 4.53 -32.71
CA HIS A 620 7.43 5.03 -31.44
C HIS A 620 6.36 5.14 -30.34
N VAL A 621 5.52 4.10 -30.24
CA VAL A 621 4.49 3.98 -29.18
C VAL A 621 4.69 2.74 -28.31
N LEU A 622 5.31 1.69 -28.83
CA LEU A 622 5.34 0.37 -28.20
C LEU A 622 6.34 0.32 -27.03
N GLU A 623 7.42 1.10 -27.12
CA GLU A 623 8.46 1.27 -26.10
C GLU A 623 7.94 1.90 -24.80
N HIS A 624 6.77 2.55 -24.83
CA HIS A 624 6.12 3.09 -23.63
C HIS A 624 5.39 2.03 -22.80
N CYS A 625 5.27 0.80 -23.31
CA CYS A 625 4.66 -0.31 -22.59
C CYS A 625 5.62 -0.94 -21.57
N THR A 626 5.12 -1.25 -20.38
CA THR A 626 5.86 -2.09 -19.42
C THR A 626 6.00 -3.54 -19.93
N HIS A 627 7.20 -4.10 -19.81
CA HIS A 627 7.51 -5.47 -20.21
C HIS A 627 7.40 -6.50 -19.07
N GLY A 628 7.48 -6.06 -17.80
CA GLY A 628 7.42 -6.93 -16.61
C GLY A 628 6.18 -6.73 -15.75
N VAL A 629 6.09 -5.59 -15.06
CA VAL A 629 4.94 -5.24 -14.20
C VAL A 629 3.70 -5.01 -15.06
N GLY A 630 2.58 -5.65 -14.77
CA GLY A 630 1.31 -5.45 -15.50
C GLY A 630 1.25 -6.01 -16.93
N ARG A 631 2.40 -6.38 -17.53
CA ARG A 631 2.55 -6.95 -18.90
C ARG A 631 1.80 -6.17 -19.98
N GLU A 632 1.88 -4.84 -19.93
CA GLU A 632 1.21 -3.96 -20.90
C GLU A 632 1.65 -4.26 -22.32
N LEU A 633 2.93 -4.55 -22.54
CA LEU A 633 3.48 -4.86 -23.86
C LEU A 633 2.78 -6.07 -24.50
N GLU A 634 2.65 -7.17 -23.76
CA GLU A 634 1.96 -8.37 -24.25
C GLU A 634 0.48 -8.11 -24.50
N HIS A 635 -0.17 -7.36 -23.62
CA HIS A 635 -1.60 -7.06 -23.72
C HIS A 635 -1.91 -6.21 -24.95
N THR A 636 -1.12 -5.15 -25.18
CA THR A 636 -1.21 -4.28 -26.35
C THR A 636 -1.03 -5.08 -27.65
N LEU A 637 0.00 -5.94 -27.72
CA LEU A 637 0.23 -6.76 -28.91
C LEU A 637 -0.90 -7.77 -29.17
N ARG A 638 -1.48 -8.36 -28.12
CA ARG A 638 -2.66 -9.25 -28.25
C ARG A 638 -3.89 -8.49 -28.73
N GLU A 639 -4.09 -7.26 -28.26
CA GLU A 639 -5.19 -6.42 -28.70
C GLU A 639 -5.06 -6.02 -30.17
N TRP A 640 -3.85 -5.66 -30.60
CA TRP A 640 -3.58 -5.36 -32.02
C TRP A 640 -3.81 -6.59 -32.89
N HIS A 641 -3.39 -7.77 -32.43
CA HIS A 641 -3.68 -9.02 -33.11
C HIS A 641 -5.20 -9.32 -33.16
N ARG A 642 -5.94 -9.09 -32.07
CA ARG A 642 -7.40 -9.34 -32.00
C ARG A 642 -8.15 -8.57 -33.08
N VAL A 643 -7.86 -7.29 -33.25
CA VAL A 643 -8.58 -6.44 -34.21
C VAL A 643 -8.14 -6.66 -35.65
N LEU A 644 -6.90 -7.08 -35.88
CA LEU A 644 -6.40 -7.37 -37.23
C LEU A 644 -7.10 -8.60 -37.81
N ARG A 645 -7.56 -8.50 -39.07
CA ARG A 645 -8.11 -9.64 -39.81
C ARG A 645 -7.06 -10.75 -40.02
N PRO A 646 -7.45 -11.98 -40.40
CA PRO A 646 -6.50 -13.01 -40.79
C PRO A 646 -5.62 -12.55 -41.96
N SER A 647 -4.30 -12.73 -41.84
CA SER A 647 -3.30 -12.14 -42.76
C SER A 647 -3.29 -10.60 -42.81
N GLY A 648 -3.86 -9.94 -41.80
CA GLY A 648 -3.78 -8.50 -41.57
C GLY A 648 -2.35 -8.09 -41.23
N GLN A 649 -2.02 -6.84 -41.54
CA GLN A 649 -0.64 -6.32 -41.48
C GLN A 649 -0.40 -5.48 -40.22
N LEU A 650 0.69 -5.78 -39.51
CA LEU A 650 1.23 -4.92 -38.47
C LEU A 650 2.56 -4.33 -38.94
N LEU A 651 2.64 -3.00 -38.98
CA LEU A 651 3.83 -2.23 -39.32
C LEU A 651 4.25 -1.47 -38.05
N VAL A 652 5.34 -1.92 -37.41
CA VAL A 652 5.81 -1.34 -36.15
C VAL A 652 7.18 -0.70 -36.33
N SER A 653 7.32 0.54 -35.85
CA SER A 653 8.59 1.24 -35.71
C SER A 653 8.86 1.52 -34.23
N VAL A 654 10.04 1.14 -33.75
CA VAL A 654 10.50 1.40 -32.37
C VAL A 654 11.96 1.88 -32.39
N PRO A 655 12.45 2.55 -31.34
CA PRO A 655 13.87 2.84 -31.19
C PRO A 655 14.72 1.58 -31.32
N ASN A 656 15.71 1.60 -32.22
CA ASN A 656 16.63 0.49 -32.40
C ASN A 656 17.69 0.53 -31.29
N LEU A 657 17.45 -0.22 -30.20
CA LEU A 657 18.29 -0.19 -29.01
C LEU A 657 19.73 -0.58 -29.32
N PHE A 658 19.95 -1.54 -30.22
CA PHE A 658 21.29 -1.97 -30.61
C PHE A 658 22.08 -0.86 -31.31
N ASN A 659 21.46 -0.20 -32.29
CA ASN A 659 22.10 0.90 -33.02
C ASN A 659 22.33 2.11 -32.12
N LEU A 660 21.34 2.47 -31.29
CA LEU A 660 21.43 3.58 -30.34
C LEU A 660 22.52 3.33 -29.29
N ALA A 661 22.60 2.12 -28.71
CA ALA A 661 23.64 1.76 -27.76
C ALA A 661 25.03 1.80 -28.42
N THR A 662 25.14 1.34 -29.67
CA THR A 662 26.40 1.38 -30.44
C THR A 662 26.87 2.81 -30.70
N LEU A 663 25.96 3.70 -31.06
CA LEU A 663 26.25 5.14 -31.23
C LEU A 663 26.59 5.80 -29.88
N PHE A 664 25.88 5.45 -28.81
CA PHE A 664 26.10 6.00 -27.47
C PHE A 664 27.50 5.68 -26.91
N VAL A 665 27.99 4.46 -27.10
CA VAL A 665 29.32 4.04 -26.62
C VAL A 665 30.46 4.46 -27.54
N ASN A 666 30.18 5.01 -28.73
CA ASN A 666 31.21 5.47 -29.65
C ASN A 666 31.81 6.80 -29.17
N GLU A 667 33.04 6.73 -28.64
CA GLU A 667 33.77 7.89 -28.11
C GLU A 667 34.07 8.98 -29.15
N SER A 668 34.03 8.65 -30.45
CA SER A 668 34.23 9.62 -31.52
C SER A 668 33.03 10.55 -31.72
N ILE A 669 31.86 10.20 -31.17
CA ILE A 669 30.65 11.02 -31.28
C ILE A 669 30.64 12.11 -30.19
N PRO A 670 30.32 13.37 -30.54
CA PRO A 670 30.20 14.46 -29.57
C PRO A 670 29.30 14.11 -28.39
N HIS A 671 29.65 14.60 -27.20
CA HIS A 671 28.87 14.35 -25.98
C HIS A 671 27.41 14.81 -26.09
N GLN A 672 27.15 15.89 -26.84
CA GLN A 672 25.79 16.42 -27.03
C GLN A 672 24.89 15.44 -27.80
N ASP A 673 25.42 14.78 -28.83
CA ASP A 673 24.65 13.80 -29.60
C ASP A 673 24.48 12.50 -28.81
N ARG A 674 25.46 12.11 -27.99
CA ARG A 674 25.31 10.99 -27.05
C ARG A 674 24.24 11.25 -25.97
N LEU A 675 24.11 12.49 -25.50
CA LEU A 675 22.99 12.87 -24.63
C LEU A 675 21.65 12.76 -25.36
N TRP A 676 21.59 13.16 -26.62
CA TRP A 676 20.38 13.01 -27.43
C TRP A 676 20.03 11.53 -27.68
N PHE A 677 21.00 10.65 -27.96
CA PHE A 677 20.74 9.21 -28.08
C PHE A 677 20.24 8.59 -26.77
N MET A 678 20.79 9.02 -25.63
CA MET A 678 20.27 8.62 -24.32
C MET A 678 18.81 9.02 -24.17
N THR A 679 18.42 10.22 -24.60
CA THR A 679 17.01 10.65 -24.60
C THR A 679 16.15 9.73 -25.47
N ILE A 680 16.60 9.29 -26.64
CA ILE A 680 15.85 8.35 -27.48
C ILE A 680 15.75 6.96 -26.83
N MET A 681 16.76 6.53 -26.06
CA MET A 681 16.74 5.22 -25.38
C MET A 681 15.80 5.18 -24.18
N TYR A 682 15.63 6.29 -23.45
CA TYR A 682 14.90 6.34 -22.18
C TYR A 682 13.62 7.20 -22.24
N GLY A 683 13.31 7.80 -23.37
CA GLY A 683 12.25 8.79 -23.54
C GLY A 683 12.71 10.21 -23.24
N GLY A 684 11.96 11.20 -23.71
CA GLY A 684 12.22 12.62 -23.48
C GLY A 684 11.97 13.05 -22.03
N GLN A 685 11.21 12.26 -21.27
CA GLN A 685 10.82 12.51 -19.88
C GLN A 685 10.17 13.88 -19.69
N ILE A 686 9.50 14.39 -20.74
CA ILE A 686 8.79 15.67 -20.70
C ILE A 686 7.49 15.52 -19.89
N ASP A 687 6.87 14.34 -19.91
CA ASP A 687 5.72 13.96 -19.10
C ASP A 687 5.71 12.44 -18.79
N GLN A 688 4.63 11.97 -18.15
CA GLN A 688 4.49 10.57 -17.73
C GLN A 688 4.32 9.57 -18.90
N TYR A 689 4.00 10.05 -20.10
CA TYR A 689 3.82 9.24 -21.30
C TYR A 689 5.12 9.18 -22.11
N ASP A 690 6.00 10.18 -22.00
CA ASP A 690 7.29 10.28 -22.69
C ASP A 690 8.43 9.50 -21.98
N LEU A 691 8.13 8.29 -21.53
CA LEU A 691 9.08 7.37 -20.87
C LEU A 691 9.18 6.06 -21.64
N HIS A 692 10.39 5.68 -22.06
CA HIS A 692 10.62 4.40 -22.72
C HIS A 692 10.91 3.35 -21.65
N LYS A 693 9.99 2.40 -21.48
CA LYS A 693 9.99 1.37 -20.42
C LYS A 693 10.56 0.03 -20.90
N VAL A 694 10.78 -0.11 -22.20
CA VAL A 694 11.35 -1.30 -22.84
C VAL A 694 12.13 -0.85 -24.08
N GLY A 695 13.27 -1.51 -24.33
CA GLY A 695 14.06 -1.29 -25.54
C GLY A 695 14.10 -2.55 -26.40
N PHE A 696 14.17 -2.36 -27.71
CA PHE A 696 14.07 -3.46 -28.68
C PHE A 696 15.30 -3.54 -29.56
N ASP A 697 15.79 -4.77 -29.74
CA ASP A 697 16.46 -5.17 -30.97
C ASP A 697 15.52 -6.06 -31.80
N GLU A 698 15.95 -6.44 -33.00
CA GLU A 698 15.14 -7.24 -33.92
C GLU A 698 14.73 -8.59 -33.32
N ALA A 699 15.64 -9.25 -32.59
CA ALA A 699 15.36 -10.56 -32.00
C ALA A 699 14.35 -10.46 -30.85
N ILE A 700 14.47 -9.46 -29.98
CA ILE A 700 13.56 -9.21 -28.86
C ILE A 700 12.17 -8.84 -29.40
N LEU A 701 12.09 -7.95 -30.40
CA LEU A 701 10.81 -7.56 -30.99
C LEU A 701 10.09 -8.75 -31.62
N ILE A 702 10.80 -9.56 -32.43
CA ILE A 702 10.24 -10.78 -33.03
C ILE A 702 9.79 -11.77 -31.96
N ALA A 703 10.56 -11.93 -30.87
CA ALA A 703 10.18 -12.82 -29.77
C ALA A 703 8.85 -12.41 -29.14
N TYR A 704 8.64 -11.12 -28.85
CA TYR A 704 7.35 -10.63 -28.34
C TYR A 704 6.22 -10.81 -29.34
N LEU A 705 6.41 -10.43 -30.61
CA LEU A 705 5.38 -10.58 -31.63
C LEU A 705 4.96 -12.04 -31.84
N THR A 706 5.92 -12.98 -31.77
CA THR A 706 5.66 -14.40 -31.92
C THR A 706 5.01 -14.99 -30.66
N GLN A 707 5.64 -14.83 -29.50
CA GLN A 707 5.27 -15.55 -28.26
C GLN A 707 4.08 -14.92 -27.54
N ALA A 708 3.93 -13.59 -27.60
CA ALA A 708 2.87 -12.90 -26.87
C ALA A 708 1.55 -12.85 -27.65
N ALA A 709 1.62 -12.70 -28.98
CA ALA A 709 0.46 -12.29 -29.77
C ALA A 709 0.20 -13.13 -31.04
N GLY A 710 1.07 -14.06 -31.43
CA GLY A 710 0.78 -14.99 -32.53
C GLY A 710 0.96 -14.40 -33.94
N PHE A 711 1.83 -13.40 -34.10
CA PHE A 711 2.23 -12.91 -35.41
C PHE A 711 3.27 -13.84 -36.08
N CYS A 712 3.33 -13.82 -37.40
CA CYS A 712 4.34 -14.50 -38.21
C CYS A 712 4.70 -13.68 -39.46
N GLU A 713 5.62 -14.21 -40.28
CA GLU A 713 6.08 -13.59 -41.53
C GLU A 713 6.66 -12.19 -41.30
N PHE A 714 7.87 -12.15 -40.73
CA PHE A 714 8.57 -10.92 -40.37
C PHE A 714 9.43 -10.41 -41.53
N THR A 715 9.24 -9.14 -41.90
CA THR A 715 10.07 -8.46 -42.91
C THR A 715 10.57 -7.15 -42.34
N ARG A 716 11.88 -6.94 -42.38
CA ARG A 716 12.51 -5.68 -41.96
C ARG A 716 12.54 -4.68 -43.11
N TYR A 717 12.30 -3.42 -42.81
CA TYR A 717 12.36 -2.30 -43.76
C TYR A 717 13.33 -1.22 -43.27
N ASP A 718 13.85 -0.44 -44.21
CA ASP A 718 14.55 0.81 -43.86
C ASP A 718 13.53 1.95 -43.68
N ASP A 719 12.48 1.98 -44.50
CA ASP A 719 11.36 2.92 -44.47
C ASP A 719 10.10 2.18 -44.99
N PHE A 720 8.95 2.41 -44.35
CA PHE A 720 7.65 1.90 -44.81
C PHE A 720 7.03 2.74 -45.95
N GLY A 721 7.51 3.97 -46.15
CA GLY A 721 7.01 4.91 -47.16
C GLY A 721 5.64 5.49 -46.86
N LEU A 722 5.24 5.52 -45.59
CA LEU A 722 3.89 5.91 -45.16
C LEU A 722 3.81 7.33 -44.59
N PHE A 723 4.66 7.65 -43.60
CA PHE A 723 4.62 8.91 -42.87
C PHE A 723 6.04 9.45 -42.67
N SER A 724 6.20 10.77 -42.66
CA SER A 724 7.48 11.44 -42.38
C SER A 724 7.69 11.60 -40.88
N ASP A 725 7.78 10.49 -40.15
CA ASP A 725 7.93 10.45 -38.68
C ASP A 725 9.30 9.87 -38.26
N SER A 726 9.46 9.53 -36.97
CA SER A 726 10.70 9.00 -36.42
C SER A 726 11.16 7.68 -37.06
N SER A 727 10.29 6.95 -37.77
CA SER A 727 10.62 5.69 -38.45
C SER A 727 11.66 5.85 -39.56
N VAL A 728 11.80 7.04 -40.17
CA VAL A 728 12.75 7.28 -41.28
C VAL A 728 14.05 7.95 -40.85
N LEU A 729 14.27 8.12 -39.54
CA LEU A 729 15.43 8.84 -39.03
C LEU A 729 16.72 8.03 -39.20
N VAL A 730 17.68 8.65 -39.89
CA VAL A 730 19.06 8.16 -40.09
C VAL A 730 20.02 9.19 -39.52
N VAL A 731 20.90 8.74 -38.64
CA VAL A 731 21.88 9.60 -37.95
C VAL A 731 23.24 8.92 -38.03
N TYR A 732 24.27 9.66 -38.45
CA TYR A 732 25.61 9.10 -38.70
C TYR A 732 25.57 7.85 -39.61
N ASP A 733 24.85 7.95 -40.72
CA ASP A 733 24.61 6.85 -41.69
C ASP A 733 24.02 5.57 -41.06
N THR A 734 23.42 5.69 -39.87
CA THR A 734 22.84 4.58 -39.11
C THR A 734 21.35 4.84 -38.89
N PRO A 735 20.44 3.94 -39.34
CA PRO A 735 19.04 4.01 -38.99
C PRO A 735 18.85 3.85 -37.48
N ILE A 736 18.21 4.81 -36.83
CA ILE A 736 18.00 4.77 -35.37
C ILE A 736 16.65 4.15 -34.97
N SER A 737 15.82 3.83 -35.97
CA SER A 737 14.55 3.12 -35.82
C SER A 737 14.66 1.68 -36.33
N LEU A 738 13.95 0.77 -35.68
CA LEU A 738 13.77 -0.61 -36.08
C LEU A 738 12.36 -0.73 -36.67
N ASN A 739 12.29 -0.84 -38.00
CA ASN A 739 11.04 -0.94 -38.75
C ASN A 739 10.79 -2.41 -39.13
N LEU A 740 9.74 -3.00 -38.56
CA LEU A 740 9.39 -4.40 -38.76
C LEU A 740 7.93 -4.53 -39.20
N GLN A 741 7.72 -5.27 -40.28
CA GLN A 741 6.40 -5.74 -40.69
C GLN A 741 6.17 -7.16 -40.19
N ALA A 742 4.98 -7.44 -39.70
CA ALA A 742 4.50 -8.77 -39.34
C ALA A 742 3.05 -8.98 -39.83
N HIS A 743 2.61 -10.24 -39.90
CA HIS A 743 1.24 -10.59 -40.26
C HIS A 743 0.59 -11.45 -39.17
N THR A 744 -0.73 -11.37 -39.04
CA THR A 744 -1.48 -12.33 -38.24
C THR A 744 -1.40 -13.71 -38.88
N CYS A 745 -1.11 -14.74 -38.09
CA CYS A 745 -1.04 -16.10 -38.63
C CYS A 745 -2.41 -16.58 -39.11
N LYS A 746 -2.40 -17.46 -40.13
CA LYS A 746 -3.61 -18.03 -40.73
C LYS A 746 -4.34 -19.00 -39.82
#